data_AF-A0A2G6UEQ9-F1
#
_entry.id   AF-A0A2G6UEQ9-F1
#
_cell.length_a   1.000
_cell.length_b   1.000
_cell.length_c   1.000
_cell.angle_alpha   90.00
_cell.angle_beta   90.00
_cell.angle_gamma   90.00
#
_symmetry.space_group_name_H-M   'P 1'
#
loop_
_entity.id
_entity.type
_entity.pdbx_description
1 polymer ?
#
loop_
_entity_poly.entity_id
_entity_poly.type
_entity_poly.pdbx_seq_one_letter_code
_entity_poly.pdbx_strand_id
1 'polypeptide(L)'
;MHTTDPITRYKVFSTEDLPETASDEQVTVEIYGRNITWDIEELNGNLLLRGEGCHFPNLRTIKGSLSVDAADCSLPHLKTVEENFTLHCFAQIRELETVKGHFKCIIDFDFKNLATIGGAISLKKANVIARGKKLVQSRIVIPINHQYEVEFLPKEGIFNADIFGNDIVIPHSEIRGKINVYGKNVSFPNLEFLQGQINIECRDKTGHYFTHDFPELKKIIGHIRFEKTKASFQVLREITGNIQLGTGCYADFPLLETSGSISINYNCGARFPLLKNVDGNIHNQGETCHFISLEKVKGTYKTYQTIAPKIQEVGDLLMHTSLEFEHLKRINGRLNNAFKVNFKSLEYIHYFGDEKQNGSRLPVLKEIRFYLYQKDDHFEHLAKNIYFKINDRMYLSKDKLILSGMSFNYVVHQKNYNIRKLVAILKLRHSSFRNFMTREYKRQWTQFETPFFTEILNKIERLWNIVDPIKIEEFFESNDRNLRLFCFNYVGVGNLMRHLEAEKINEEEVELNYHEYDQNGNKTQIKRINRYELYEIENKRLGINVWRETDKYSYAVKCWCPSTEKEHWLWIEQEYKGNALTAIASTFRIQENIIPHIRCLKRQGDLLICELEREVIPRGFPRALTPSEYFSLLEVEV
;
A
#
# COMPACT_ATOMS: atom_id res chain seq x y z
N MET A 1 25.62 43.99 36.06
CA MET A 1 26.54 44.80 35.25
C MET A 1 27.84 44.04 35.14
N HIS A 2 28.06 43.34 34.03
CA HIS A 2 29.38 42.86 33.61
C HIS A 2 29.72 43.66 32.36
N THR A 3 30.83 44.40 32.43
CA THR A 3 31.44 45.11 31.31
C THR A 3 31.89 44.09 30.27
N THR A 4 31.21 44.02 29.14
CA THR A 4 31.72 43.33 27.95
C THR A 4 32.90 44.13 27.42
N ASP A 5 34.08 43.53 27.41
CA ASP A 5 35.22 44.06 26.67
C ASP A 5 34.79 44.33 25.22
N PRO A 6 35.19 45.47 24.61
CA PRO A 6 34.83 45.78 23.24
C PRO A 6 35.47 44.74 22.30
N ILE A 7 34.63 43.97 21.59
CA ILE A 7 35.08 43.04 20.55
C ILE A 7 35.85 43.85 19.49
N THR A 8 37.14 43.59 19.35
CA THR A 8 38.00 44.27 18.39
C THR A 8 37.61 43.87 16.97
N ARG A 9 37.41 44.86 16.10
CA ARG A 9 36.98 44.65 14.71
C ARG A 9 38.11 44.98 13.73
N TYR A 10 38.47 44.02 12.90
CA TYR A 10 39.46 44.15 11.84
C TYR A 10 38.76 44.22 10.48
N LYS A 11 39.11 45.22 9.67
CA LYS A 11 38.70 45.32 8.26
C LYS A 11 39.93 45.07 7.40
N VAL A 12 39.91 43.98 6.64
CA VAL A 12 41.07 43.46 5.92
C VAL A 12 40.93 43.77 4.44
N PHE A 13 41.79 44.65 3.90
CA PHE A 13 41.84 44.98 2.48
C PHE A 13 43.03 44.31 1.77
N SER A 14 44.04 43.91 2.52
CA SER A 14 45.24 43.20 2.09
C SER A 14 45.70 42.19 3.16
N THR A 15 46.67 41.32 2.83
CA THR A 15 47.21 40.34 3.79
C THR A 15 47.92 40.98 4.99
N GLU A 16 48.36 42.22 4.88
CA GLU A 16 49.02 42.96 5.97
C GLU A 16 48.04 43.39 7.06
N ASP A 17 46.74 43.42 6.76
CA ASP A 17 45.69 43.81 7.71
C ASP A 17 45.21 42.62 8.57
N LEU A 18 45.75 41.42 8.35
CA LEU A 18 45.31 40.20 9.03
C LEU A 18 45.76 40.20 10.50
N PRO A 19 44.84 39.96 11.45
CA PRO A 19 45.17 39.95 12.87
C PRO A 19 45.99 38.72 13.28
N GLU A 20 47.12 38.93 13.95
CA GLU A 20 47.96 37.86 14.49
C GLU A 20 47.34 37.20 15.74
N THR A 21 46.52 37.93 16.52
CA THR A 21 45.91 37.47 17.79
C THR A 21 44.54 36.80 17.63
N ALA A 22 44.10 36.53 16.40
CA ALA A 22 42.73 36.09 16.09
C ALA A 22 42.36 34.70 16.64
N SER A 23 43.36 33.90 17.02
CA SER A 23 43.17 32.60 17.68
C SER A 23 42.90 32.74 19.19
N ASP A 24 43.39 33.82 19.81
CA ASP A 24 43.42 33.98 21.28
C ASP A 24 42.37 34.99 21.77
N GLU A 25 42.15 36.07 21.02
CA GLU A 25 41.24 37.16 21.39
C GLU A 25 39.91 37.08 20.67
N GLN A 26 38.83 37.50 21.34
CA GLN A 26 37.51 37.57 20.71
C GLN A 26 37.45 38.72 19.70
N VAL A 27 37.47 38.41 18.40
CA VAL A 27 37.55 39.40 17.32
C VAL A 27 36.41 39.32 16.30
N THR A 28 36.22 40.37 15.51
CA THR A 28 35.38 40.31 14.30
C THR A 28 36.22 40.71 13.09
N VAL A 29 36.40 39.79 12.15
CA VAL A 29 37.22 40.00 10.95
C VAL A 29 36.32 40.10 9.73
N GLU A 30 36.34 41.27 9.09
CA GLU A 30 35.64 41.55 7.84
C GLU A 30 36.67 41.63 6.70
N ILE A 31 36.70 40.64 5.80
CA ILE A 31 37.65 40.61 4.68
C ILE A 31 37.00 41.20 3.43
N TYR A 32 37.51 42.33 2.96
CA TYR A 32 37.10 43.01 1.74
C TYR A 32 38.07 42.79 0.56
N GLY A 33 39.34 42.50 0.86
CA GLY A 33 40.36 42.23 -0.16
C GLY A 33 40.10 40.92 -0.92
N ARG A 34 40.50 40.88 -2.20
CA ARG A 34 40.34 39.70 -3.07
C ARG A 34 41.54 38.77 -2.94
N ASN A 35 41.31 37.46 -3.10
CA ASN A 35 42.35 36.43 -3.12
C ASN A 35 43.24 36.41 -1.86
N ILE A 36 42.73 36.87 -0.72
CA ILE A 36 43.47 36.82 0.54
C ILE A 36 43.59 35.37 0.98
N THR A 37 44.81 34.91 1.21
CA THR A 37 45.07 33.63 1.86
C THR A 37 45.41 33.88 3.31
N TRP A 38 44.66 33.27 4.22
CA TRP A 38 44.92 33.36 5.65
C TRP A 38 45.04 31.97 6.26
N ASP A 39 46.26 31.63 6.65
CA ASP A 39 46.59 30.35 7.24
C ASP A 39 46.39 30.39 8.77
N ILE A 40 45.19 30.00 9.20
CA ILE A 40 44.79 29.93 10.61
C ILE A 40 43.97 28.66 10.84
N GLU A 41 44.15 28.01 11.99
CA GLU A 41 43.43 26.76 12.32
C GLU A 41 42.11 27.01 13.07
N GLU A 42 42.07 28.00 13.96
CA GLU A 42 40.91 28.36 14.75
C GLU A 42 40.75 29.88 14.82
N LEU A 43 39.54 30.38 14.60
CA LEU A 43 39.20 31.78 14.80
C LEU A 43 38.35 31.94 16.08
N ASN A 44 38.88 32.65 17.06
CA ASN A 44 38.14 33.04 18.26
C ASN A 44 37.29 34.29 17.95
N GLY A 45 36.19 34.12 17.21
CA GLY A 45 35.32 35.26 16.88
C GLY A 45 34.57 35.12 15.57
N ASN A 46 34.14 36.25 15.00
CA ASN A 46 33.31 36.31 13.81
C ASN A 46 34.13 36.48 12.53
N LEU A 47 33.73 35.80 11.46
CA LEU A 47 34.32 35.93 10.13
C LEU A 47 33.27 36.36 9.11
N LEU A 48 33.52 37.48 8.42
CA LEU A 48 32.69 37.98 7.32
C LEU A 48 33.53 38.07 6.05
N LEU A 49 33.23 37.23 5.07
CA LEU A 49 33.91 37.19 3.78
C LEU A 49 33.16 38.02 2.75
N ARG A 50 33.71 39.19 2.42
CA ARG A 50 33.14 40.16 1.46
C ARG A 50 34.02 40.36 0.22
N GLY A 51 35.24 39.85 0.23
CA GLY A 51 36.14 39.80 -0.92
C GLY A 51 36.13 38.43 -1.61
N GLU A 52 36.18 38.44 -2.94
CA GLU A 52 36.16 37.23 -3.78
C GLU A 52 37.46 36.42 -3.66
N GLY A 53 37.37 35.09 -3.77
CA GLY A 53 38.54 34.21 -3.91
C GLY A 53 39.38 33.99 -2.64
N CYS A 54 38.87 34.35 -1.45
CA CYS A 54 39.63 34.19 -0.21
C CYS A 54 39.85 32.71 0.15
N HIS A 55 41.04 32.35 0.64
CA HIS A 55 41.44 30.98 0.92
C HIS A 55 41.88 30.78 2.37
N PHE A 56 41.29 29.79 3.03
CA PHE A 56 41.55 29.40 4.42
C PHE A 56 41.95 27.92 4.45
N PRO A 57 43.23 27.60 4.14
CA PRO A 57 43.63 26.22 3.91
C PRO A 57 43.43 25.35 5.13
N ASN A 58 43.72 25.85 6.34
CA ASN A 58 43.75 25.05 7.57
C ASN A 58 42.62 25.37 8.58
N LEU A 59 41.70 26.29 8.29
CA LEU A 59 40.67 26.70 9.25
C LEU A 59 39.69 25.56 9.53
N ARG A 60 39.62 25.12 10.79
CA ARG A 60 38.74 24.04 11.27
C ARG A 60 37.54 24.54 12.07
N THR A 61 37.74 25.58 12.88
CA THR A 61 36.74 26.04 13.84
C THR A 61 36.60 27.55 13.82
N ILE A 62 35.35 28.04 13.82
CA ILE A 62 35.02 29.43 14.08
C ILE A 62 34.19 29.47 15.36
N LYS A 63 34.70 30.10 16.42
CA LYS A 63 34.02 30.22 17.72
C LYS A 63 32.84 31.20 17.70
N GLY A 64 32.82 32.14 16.75
CA GLY A 64 31.71 33.04 16.51
C GLY A 64 30.90 32.66 15.27
N SER A 65 30.35 33.68 14.62
CA SER A 65 29.51 33.56 13.43
C SER A 65 30.31 33.65 12.12
N LEU A 66 29.88 32.91 11.10
CA LEU A 66 30.43 32.95 9.73
C LEU A 66 29.40 33.54 8.76
N SER A 67 29.80 34.56 7.99
CA SER A 67 29.05 35.08 6.84
C SER A 67 29.90 35.02 5.58
N VAL A 68 29.39 34.38 4.54
CA VAL A 68 30.04 34.32 3.22
C VAL A 68 29.19 35.08 2.21
N ASP A 69 29.62 36.31 1.94
CA ASP A 69 28.93 37.30 1.12
C ASP A 69 29.61 37.54 -0.24
N ALA A 70 30.71 36.84 -0.54
CA ALA A 70 31.45 36.93 -1.80
C ALA A 70 31.78 35.54 -2.38
N ALA A 71 31.92 35.46 -3.69
CA ALA A 71 32.10 34.21 -4.43
C ALA A 71 33.53 33.63 -4.32
N ASP A 72 33.64 32.34 -4.64
CA ASP A 72 34.89 31.60 -4.80
C ASP A 72 35.78 31.54 -3.56
N CYS A 73 35.20 31.78 -2.38
CA CYS A 73 35.90 31.55 -1.11
C CYS A 73 36.12 30.05 -0.88
N SER A 74 37.21 29.67 -0.20
CA SER A 74 37.56 28.27 0.04
C SER A 74 37.96 28.04 1.49
N LEU A 75 37.17 27.19 2.18
CA LEU A 75 37.32 26.78 3.58
C LEU A 75 37.19 25.24 3.66
N PRO A 76 38.12 24.49 3.03
CA PRO A 76 37.93 23.06 2.78
C PRO A 76 37.84 22.22 4.05
N HIS A 77 38.57 22.60 5.11
CA HIS A 77 38.68 21.87 6.38
C HIS A 77 37.81 22.42 7.51
N LEU A 78 36.93 23.38 7.22
CA LEU A 78 36.02 23.94 8.22
C LEU A 78 35.03 22.87 8.69
N LYS A 79 35.06 22.53 9.98
CA LYS A 79 34.19 21.52 10.61
C LYS A 79 33.07 22.10 11.45
N THR A 80 33.35 23.19 12.17
CA THR A 80 32.43 23.72 13.18
C THR A 80 32.30 25.24 13.11
N VAL A 81 31.06 25.72 13.12
CA VAL A 81 30.69 27.10 13.44
C VAL A 81 29.88 27.08 14.73
N GLU A 82 30.42 27.69 15.79
CA GLU A 82 29.86 27.66 17.14
C GLU A 82 28.66 28.61 17.32
N GLU A 83 28.49 29.60 16.44
CA GLU A 83 27.30 30.44 16.41
C GLU A 83 26.55 30.32 15.07
N ASN A 84 26.29 31.43 14.38
CA ASN A 84 25.43 31.49 13.21
C ASN A 84 26.24 31.32 11.92
N PHE A 85 25.65 30.65 10.94
CA PHE A 85 26.23 30.51 9.61
C PHE A 85 25.30 31.07 8.53
N THR A 86 25.82 32.00 7.72
CA THR A 86 25.16 32.58 6.56
C THR A 86 25.95 32.33 5.29
N LEU A 87 25.30 31.75 4.28
CA LEU A 87 25.87 31.52 2.94
C LEU A 87 25.05 32.24 1.87
N HIS A 88 25.63 33.28 1.27
CA HIS A 88 25.03 34.06 0.20
C HIS A 88 25.67 33.82 -1.18
N CYS A 89 26.94 33.43 -1.22
CA CYS A 89 27.66 33.13 -2.45
C CYS A 89 28.31 31.73 -2.39
N PHE A 90 28.68 31.18 -3.55
CA PHE A 90 29.31 29.87 -3.61
C PHE A 90 30.68 29.90 -2.90
N ALA A 91 30.94 28.87 -2.09
CA ALA A 91 32.23 28.67 -1.43
C ALA A 91 32.55 27.17 -1.32
N GLN A 92 33.82 26.82 -1.27
CA GLN A 92 34.26 25.44 -1.07
C GLN A 92 34.26 25.11 0.43
N ILE A 93 33.18 24.49 0.91
CA ILE A 93 33.01 24.05 2.31
C ILE A 93 32.72 22.55 2.28
N ARG A 94 33.75 21.72 2.51
CA ARG A 94 33.65 20.25 2.32
C ARG A 94 33.40 19.49 3.61
N GLU A 95 34.03 19.92 4.69
CA GLU A 95 34.07 19.17 5.95
C GLU A 95 33.11 19.68 7.03
N LEU A 96 32.23 20.64 6.73
CA LEU A 96 31.34 21.21 7.74
C LEU A 96 30.40 20.15 8.32
N GLU A 97 30.52 19.90 9.61
CA GLU A 97 29.77 18.89 10.37
C GLU A 97 28.70 19.54 11.26
N THR A 98 29.01 20.68 11.89
CA THR A 98 28.17 21.29 12.92
C THR A 98 28.04 22.81 12.76
N VAL A 99 26.80 23.31 12.86
CA VAL A 99 26.46 24.71 13.11
C VAL A 99 25.61 24.78 14.36
N LYS A 100 26.11 25.32 15.46
CA LYS A 100 25.35 25.30 16.72
C LYS A 100 24.23 26.34 16.77
N GLY A 101 24.35 27.46 16.04
CA GLY A 101 23.35 28.53 15.96
C GLY A 101 22.43 28.46 14.75
N HIS A 102 21.97 29.62 14.29
CA HIS A 102 21.08 29.73 13.13
C HIS A 102 21.80 29.44 11.82
N PHE A 103 21.08 28.78 10.91
CA PHE A 103 21.58 28.44 9.57
C PHE A 103 20.77 29.16 8.51
N LYS A 104 21.45 29.99 7.71
CA LYS A 104 20.85 30.69 6.58
C LYS A 104 21.63 30.39 5.31
N CYS A 105 20.96 29.86 4.30
CA CYS A 105 21.54 29.62 2.99
C CYS A 105 20.56 30.09 1.93
N ILE A 106 21.01 30.90 0.97
CA ILE A 106 20.13 31.46 -0.06
C ILE A 106 20.51 31.01 -1.48
N ILE A 107 21.44 30.07 -1.59
CA ILE A 107 21.91 29.44 -2.82
C ILE A 107 21.77 27.92 -2.73
N ASP A 108 21.67 27.26 -3.89
CA ASP A 108 21.70 25.80 -3.94
C ASP A 108 23.08 25.30 -3.46
N PHE A 109 23.08 24.34 -2.53
CA PHE A 109 24.33 23.87 -1.91
C PHE A 109 24.18 22.45 -1.34
N ASP A 110 25.22 21.63 -1.47
CA ASP A 110 25.28 20.27 -0.92
C ASP A 110 26.35 20.18 0.20
N PHE A 111 25.89 20.18 1.45
CA PHE A 111 26.73 19.94 2.62
C PHE A 111 26.83 18.43 2.88
N LYS A 112 27.90 17.83 2.37
CA LYS A 112 28.14 16.38 2.46
C LYS A 112 28.13 15.85 3.90
N ASN A 113 28.69 16.62 4.84
CA ASN A 113 28.95 16.18 6.21
C ASN A 113 28.05 16.85 7.27
N LEU A 114 27.28 17.88 6.92
CA LEU A 114 26.53 18.67 7.90
C LEU A 114 25.46 17.81 8.59
N ALA A 115 25.71 17.49 9.85
CA ALA A 115 24.90 16.59 10.64
C ALA A 115 24.01 17.33 11.65
N THR A 116 24.49 18.46 12.17
CA THR A 116 23.86 19.16 13.29
C THR A 116 23.69 20.64 12.98
N ILE A 117 22.44 21.11 13.06
CA ILE A 117 22.08 22.53 13.08
C ILE A 117 21.27 22.78 14.36
N GLY A 118 21.79 23.59 15.28
CA GLY A 118 21.14 23.81 16.58
C GLY A 118 20.02 24.87 16.55
N GLY A 119 20.04 25.80 15.59
CA GLY A 119 19.06 26.88 15.47
C GLY A 119 18.10 26.76 14.28
N ALA A 120 17.33 27.83 14.06
CA ALA A 120 16.41 27.94 12.91
C ALA A 120 17.12 27.78 11.54
N ILE A 121 16.42 27.17 10.59
CA ILE A 121 16.87 26.99 9.20
C ILE A 121 16.12 27.96 8.28
N SER A 122 16.84 28.81 7.54
CA SER A 122 16.28 29.78 6.58
C SER A 122 16.89 29.58 5.18
N LEU A 123 16.07 29.21 4.19
CA LEU A 123 16.55 28.75 2.88
C LEU A 123 16.28 29.68 1.68
N LYS A 124 15.51 30.77 1.82
CA LYS A 124 15.08 31.69 0.72
C LYS A 124 14.91 31.06 -0.69
N LYS A 125 14.17 29.94 -0.80
CA LYS A 125 13.91 29.17 -2.04
C LYS A 125 15.08 28.34 -2.61
N ALA A 126 16.22 28.28 -1.94
CA ALA A 126 17.34 27.43 -2.31
C ALA A 126 17.07 25.94 -2.05
N ASN A 127 17.61 25.11 -2.92
CA ASN A 127 17.68 23.67 -2.76
C ASN A 127 18.98 23.28 -2.02
N VAL A 128 18.89 23.17 -0.70
CA VAL A 128 20.02 22.82 0.15
C VAL A 128 19.92 21.37 0.60
N ILE A 129 20.98 20.61 0.40
CA ILE A 129 21.09 19.20 0.78
C ILE A 129 22.10 19.10 1.92
N ALA A 130 21.76 18.34 2.96
CA ALA A 130 22.66 17.98 4.06
C ALA A 130 22.63 16.46 4.24
N ARG A 131 23.78 15.80 4.14
CA ARG A 131 23.92 14.32 4.23
C ARG A 131 22.91 13.56 3.36
N GLY A 132 22.73 14.00 2.12
CA GLY A 132 21.81 13.37 1.15
C GLY A 132 20.32 13.62 1.41
N LYS A 133 19.95 14.46 2.39
CA LYS A 133 18.56 14.86 2.66
C LYS A 133 18.37 16.34 2.36
N LYS A 134 17.26 16.67 1.70
CA LYS A 134 16.86 18.06 1.48
C LYS A 134 16.55 18.72 2.83
N LEU A 135 17.22 19.82 3.13
CA LEU A 135 16.87 20.65 4.28
C LEU A 135 15.51 21.30 4.03
N VAL A 136 14.66 21.28 5.05
CA VAL A 136 13.37 21.96 5.07
C VAL A 136 13.45 23.11 6.06
N GLN A 137 12.73 24.19 5.78
CA GLN A 137 12.57 25.28 6.73
C GLN A 137 11.91 24.73 8.01
N SER A 138 12.67 24.62 9.09
CA SER A 138 12.20 24.19 10.40
C SER A 138 12.03 25.40 11.31
N ARG A 139 10.87 25.49 11.98
CA ARG A 139 10.66 26.42 13.10
C ARG A 139 11.31 25.82 14.34
N ILE A 140 11.93 26.67 15.16
CA ILE A 140 12.52 26.27 16.45
C ILE A 140 11.43 25.58 17.29
N VAL A 141 11.76 24.41 17.84
CA VAL A 141 10.95 23.77 18.89
C VAL A 141 11.49 24.26 20.22
N ILE A 142 10.65 24.98 20.95
CA ILE A 142 11.02 25.62 22.21
C ILE A 142 10.63 24.68 23.36
N PRO A 143 11.59 24.09 24.10
CA PRO A 143 11.27 23.30 25.27
C PRO A 143 10.87 24.23 26.42
N ILE A 144 9.79 23.87 27.13
CA ILE A 144 9.28 24.61 28.29
C ILE A 144 9.18 23.64 29.48
N ASN A 145 10.06 23.83 30.44
CA ASN A 145 10.12 23.14 31.72
C ASN A 145 9.56 24.00 32.88
N HIS A 146 9.57 25.33 32.74
CA HIS A 146 9.18 26.28 33.79
C HIS A 146 8.39 27.47 33.23
N GLN A 147 7.56 28.10 34.07
CA GLN A 147 6.69 29.22 33.64
C GLN A 147 7.45 30.42 33.06
N TYR A 148 8.64 30.74 33.58
CA TYR A 148 9.42 31.89 33.10
C TYR A 148 9.91 31.70 31.66
N GLU A 149 10.03 30.46 31.18
CA GLU A 149 10.45 30.19 29.80
C GLU A 149 9.37 30.59 28.78
N VAL A 150 8.12 30.68 29.22
CA VAL A 150 6.99 31.17 28.41
C VAL A 150 7.19 32.64 28.01
N GLU A 151 7.88 33.44 28.83
CA GLU A 151 8.16 34.85 28.53
C GLU A 151 9.06 35.04 27.29
N PHE A 152 9.83 34.00 26.94
CA PHE A 152 10.69 34.00 25.75
C PHE A 152 10.00 33.48 24.49
N LEU A 153 8.74 33.05 24.59
CA LEU A 153 7.99 32.63 23.40
C LEU A 153 7.71 33.83 22.49
N PRO A 154 7.82 33.66 21.15
CA PRO A 154 7.47 34.71 20.20
C PRO A 154 6.05 35.24 20.44
N LYS A 155 5.91 36.57 20.61
CA LYS A 155 4.63 37.22 20.95
C LYS A 155 3.60 37.07 19.84
N GLU A 156 4.06 36.95 18.60
CA GLU A 156 3.26 36.72 17.40
C GLU A 156 2.66 35.30 17.32
N GLY A 157 2.98 34.40 18.26
CA GLY A 157 2.40 33.06 18.29
C GLY A 157 3.04 32.06 17.32
N ILE A 158 4.10 32.44 16.61
CA ILE A 158 4.71 31.62 15.56
C ILE A 158 5.87 30.78 16.14
N PHE A 159 5.55 29.62 16.71
CA PHE A 159 6.55 28.72 17.29
C PHE A 159 6.06 27.27 17.33
N ASN A 160 7.00 26.34 17.44
CA ASN A 160 6.71 25.00 17.95
C ASN A 160 7.13 24.95 19.42
N ALA A 161 6.40 24.24 20.27
CA ALA A 161 6.75 24.11 21.68
C ALA A 161 6.52 22.69 22.21
N ASP A 162 7.44 22.25 23.06
CA ASP A 162 7.34 21.02 23.83
C ASP A 162 7.28 21.38 25.32
N ILE A 163 6.11 21.23 25.94
CA ILE A 163 5.85 21.62 27.32
C ILE A 163 5.99 20.40 28.23
N PHE A 164 7.12 20.34 28.94
CA PHE A 164 7.45 19.31 29.93
C PHE A 164 7.09 19.73 31.35
N GLY A 165 7.11 21.04 31.63
CA GLY A 165 6.81 21.62 32.94
C GLY A 165 5.36 21.43 33.36
N ASN A 166 5.13 21.32 34.67
CA ASN A 166 3.79 21.38 35.26
C ASN A 166 3.37 22.83 35.54
N ASP A 167 2.07 23.06 35.65
CA ASP A 167 1.47 24.34 36.05
C ASP A 167 1.89 25.52 35.13
N ILE A 168 1.97 25.24 33.83
CA ILE A 168 2.38 26.21 32.79
C ILE A 168 1.15 26.89 32.19
N VAL A 169 1.15 28.22 32.14
CA VAL A 169 0.15 29.05 31.48
C VAL A 169 0.75 29.62 30.19
N ILE A 170 0.15 29.29 29.04
CA ILE A 170 0.51 29.86 27.74
C ILE A 170 -0.48 31.00 27.40
N PRO A 171 -0.04 32.28 27.42
CA PRO A 171 -0.94 33.42 27.35
C PRO A 171 -1.38 33.80 25.93
N HIS A 172 -0.84 33.15 24.89
CA HIS A 172 -1.06 33.49 23.49
C HIS A 172 -2.51 33.27 23.06
N SER A 173 -3.07 34.25 22.34
CA SER A 173 -4.40 34.13 21.73
C SER A 173 -4.39 33.44 20.37
N GLU A 174 -3.25 33.42 19.70
CA GLU A 174 -3.05 32.73 18.43
C GLU A 174 -1.74 31.96 18.48
N ILE A 175 -1.76 30.71 18.02
CA ILE A 175 -0.55 29.88 17.86
C ILE A 175 -0.50 29.30 16.45
N ARG A 176 0.63 29.49 15.78
CA ARG A 176 0.97 28.88 14.50
C ARG A 176 2.16 27.96 14.68
N GLY A 177 1.90 26.68 14.87
CA GLY A 177 2.92 25.64 14.95
C GLY A 177 2.45 24.41 15.72
N LYS A 178 3.39 23.51 16.01
CA LYS A 178 3.14 22.27 16.72
C LYS A 178 3.37 22.46 18.22
N ILE A 179 2.37 22.10 19.02
CA ILE A 179 2.43 22.14 20.48
C ILE A 179 2.29 20.72 21.02
N ASN A 180 3.28 20.27 21.78
CA ASN A 180 3.22 19.01 22.53
C ASN A 180 3.18 19.34 24.02
N VAL A 181 2.27 18.71 24.75
CA VAL A 181 2.09 18.90 26.19
C VAL A 181 2.27 17.55 26.88
N TYR A 182 3.22 17.51 27.82
CA TYR A 182 3.57 16.35 28.63
C TYR A 182 3.40 16.61 30.13
N GLY A 183 3.44 17.88 30.54
CA GLY A 183 3.25 18.30 31.93
C GLY A 183 1.78 18.38 32.38
N LYS A 184 1.59 18.41 33.69
CA LYS A 184 0.28 18.55 34.37
C LYS A 184 -0.15 20.01 34.40
N ASN A 185 -1.46 20.26 34.48
CA ASN A 185 -2.05 21.58 34.72
C ASN A 185 -1.57 22.67 33.74
N VAL A 186 -1.30 22.30 32.49
CA VAL A 186 -0.94 23.26 31.43
C VAL A 186 -2.22 23.91 30.91
N SER A 187 -2.25 25.24 30.79
CA SER A 187 -3.45 25.98 30.40
C SER A 187 -3.20 26.95 29.24
N PHE A 188 -4.24 27.12 28.42
CA PHE A 188 -4.28 28.02 27.26
C PHE A 188 -5.47 28.99 27.39
N PRO A 189 -5.50 29.86 28.41
CA PRO A 189 -6.70 30.60 28.79
C PRO A 189 -7.21 31.55 27.69
N ASN A 190 -6.31 32.11 26.88
CA ASN A 190 -6.66 33.11 25.87
C ASN A 190 -6.68 32.56 24.45
N LEU A 191 -6.33 31.28 24.25
CA LEU A 191 -6.08 30.74 22.91
C LEU A 191 -7.39 30.67 22.12
N GLU A 192 -7.51 31.50 21.09
CA GLU A 192 -8.67 31.59 20.20
C GLU A 192 -8.48 30.82 18.89
N PHE A 193 -7.25 30.77 18.39
CA PHE A 193 -6.92 30.16 17.10
C PHE A 193 -5.63 29.34 17.15
N LEU A 194 -5.68 28.12 16.61
CA LEU A 194 -4.52 27.26 16.45
C LEU A 194 -4.36 26.82 14.98
N GLN A 195 -3.22 27.16 14.38
CA GLN A 195 -2.81 26.62 13.09
C GLN A 195 -1.62 25.67 13.27
N GLY A 196 -1.90 24.37 13.28
CA GLY A 196 -0.89 23.33 13.50
C GLY A 196 -1.45 22.15 14.27
N GLN A 197 -0.58 21.39 14.93
CA GLN A 197 -0.97 20.21 15.69
C GLN A 197 -0.86 20.48 17.18
N ILE A 198 -1.86 20.06 17.95
CA ILE A 198 -1.77 19.94 19.40
C ILE A 198 -1.76 18.47 19.80
N ASN A 199 -0.73 18.06 20.54
CA ASN A 199 -0.59 16.72 21.10
C ASN A 199 -0.55 16.83 22.62
N ILE A 200 -1.41 16.10 23.34
CA ILE A 200 -1.38 16.04 24.80
C ILE A 200 -1.27 14.59 25.22
N GLU A 201 -0.22 14.27 25.97
CA GLU A 201 0.12 12.91 26.36
C GLU A 201 0.49 12.88 27.85
N CYS A 202 -0.36 12.25 28.66
CA CYS A 202 -0.02 11.99 30.07
C CYS A 202 1.00 10.86 30.18
N ARG A 203 2.23 11.23 30.54
CA ARG A 203 3.34 10.30 30.80
C ARG A 203 3.38 9.76 32.23
N ASP A 204 2.45 10.17 33.08
CA ASP A 204 2.37 9.66 34.45
C ASP A 204 1.96 8.17 34.45
N LYS A 205 2.73 7.37 35.18
CA LYS A 205 2.52 5.92 35.33
C LYS A 205 1.35 5.61 36.27
N THR A 206 0.93 6.57 37.09
CA THR A 206 -0.08 6.39 38.15
C THR A 206 -1.54 6.41 37.68
N GLY A 207 -1.78 6.64 36.38
CA GLY A 207 -3.11 6.46 35.76
C GLY A 207 -4.09 7.63 35.90
N HIS A 208 -3.64 8.80 36.36
CA HIS A 208 -4.48 10.00 36.40
C HIS A 208 -4.60 10.63 35.00
N TYR A 209 -5.82 10.98 34.61
CA TYR A 209 -6.10 11.72 33.38
C TYR A 209 -5.71 13.19 33.56
N PHE A 210 -5.08 13.80 32.55
CA PHE A 210 -4.94 15.25 32.52
C PHE A 210 -6.25 15.89 32.12
N THR A 211 -6.72 16.91 32.84
CA THR A 211 -7.86 17.73 32.40
C THR A 211 -7.34 19.02 31.80
N HIS A 212 -7.68 19.30 30.55
CA HIS A 212 -7.33 20.53 29.85
C HIS A 212 -8.60 21.22 29.35
N ASP A 213 -8.75 22.49 29.71
CA ASP A 213 -9.85 23.32 29.23
C ASP A 213 -9.32 24.34 28.22
N PHE A 214 -10.02 24.44 27.09
CA PHE A 214 -9.80 25.44 26.04
C PHE A 214 -11.02 26.37 25.99
N PRO A 215 -11.11 27.37 26.90
CA PRO A 215 -12.32 28.16 27.06
C PRO A 215 -12.61 29.05 25.85
N GLU A 216 -11.57 29.61 25.22
CA GLU A 216 -11.70 30.60 24.15
C GLU A 216 -11.40 30.07 22.74
N LEU A 217 -11.02 28.79 22.61
CA LEU A 217 -10.55 28.24 21.33
C LEU A 217 -11.70 28.07 20.36
N LYS A 218 -11.75 28.92 19.32
CA LYS A 218 -12.84 29.01 18.34
C LYS A 218 -12.59 28.15 17.10
N LYS A 219 -11.33 28.01 16.68
CA LYS A 219 -10.97 27.32 15.43
C LYS A 219 -9.58 26.68 15.46
N ILE A 220 -9.47 25.49 14.84
CA ILE A 220 -8.21 24.78 14.65
C ILE A 220 -8.02 24.44 13.16
N ILE A 221 -6.91 24.89 12.58
CA ILE A 221 -6.43 24.43 11.28
C ILE A 221 -5.28 23.44 11.50
N GLY A 222 -5.63 22.18 11.70
CA GLY A 222 -4.69 21.08 11.90
C GLY A 222 -5.21 20.02 12.86
N HIS A 223 -4.30 19.27 13.48
CA HIS A 223 -4.63 17.99 14.10
C HIS A 223 -4.66 18.07 15.63
N ILE A 224 -5.60 17.35 16.23
CA ILE A 224 -5.63 17.07 17.66
C ILE A 224 -5.25 15.61 17.86
N ARG A 225 -4.29 15.35 18.75
CA ARG A 225 -4.00 14.00 19.24
C ARG A 225 -3.91 13.99 20.76
N PHE A 226 -4.69 13.14 21.40
CA PHE A 226 -4.71 12.99 22.85
C PHE A 226 -4.44 11.56 23.27
N GLU A 227 -3.72 11.42 24.39
CA GLU A 227 -3.52 10.14 25.09
C GLU A 227 -3.72 10.37 26.60
N LYS A 228 -4.54 9.53 27.24
CA LYS A 228 -4.87 9.61 28.68
C LYS A 228 -5.28 11.03 29.14
N THR A 229 -6.11 11.70 28.34
CA THR A 229 -6.44 13.12 28.54
C THR A 229 -7.95 13.34 28.49
N LYS A 230 -8.44 14.15 29.44
CA LYS A 230 -9.76 14.80 29.41
C LYS A 230 -9.60 16.20 28.83
N ALA A 231 -10.40 16.56 27.84
CA ALA A 231 -10.34 17.88 27.21
C ALA A 231 -11.74 18.46 27.00
N SER A 232 -11.90 19.76 27.19
CA SER A 232 -13.15 20.46 26.93
C SER A 232 -12.94 21.69 26.04
N PHE A 233 -13.78 21.83 25.01
CA PHE A 233 -13.71 22.91 24.03
C PHE A 233 -15.04 23.68 23.95
N GLN A 234 -15.22 24.66 24.83
CA GLN A 234 -16.52 25.29 25.05
C GLN A 234 -17.04 26.07 23.83
N VAL A 235 -16.14 26.71 23.07
CA VAL A 235 -16.49 27.60 21.96
C VAL A 235 -15.96 27.16 20.59
N LEU A 236 -15.36 25.98 20.50
CA LEU A 236 -14.75 25.48 19.27
C LEU A 236 -15.81 25.09 18.24
N ARG A 237 -15.80 25.74 17.08
CA ARG A 237 -16.79 25.53 16.01
C ARG A 237 -16.25 24.75 14.81
N GLU A 238 -14.95 24.85 14.54
CA GLU A 238 -14.35 24.29 13.31
C GLU A 238 -12.97 23.67 13.59
N ILE A 239 -12.79 22.44 13.09
CA ILE A 239 -11.49 21.79 12.98
C ILE A 239 -11.32 21.31 11.53
N THR A 240 -10.30 21.73 10.82
CA THR A 240 -10.08 21.23 9.44
C THR A 240 -9.24 19.96 9.38
N GLY A 241 -8.48 19.65 10.44
CA GLY A 241 -7.68 18.44 10.54
C GLY A 241 -8.35 17.35 11.37
N ASN A 242 -7.55 16.36 11.76
CA ASN A 242 -8.08 15.13 12.37
C ASN A 242 -8.14 15.23 13.90
N ILE A 243 -9.17 14.63 14.48
CA ILE A 243 -9.29 14.37 15.92
C ILE A 243 -8.89 12.92 16.17
N GLN A 244 -7.85 12.71 16.96
CA GLN A 244 -7.35 11.38 17.34
C GLN A 244 -7.34 11.26 18.86
N LEU A 245 -8.21 10.40 19.39
CA LEU A 245 -8.27 10.07 20.80
C LEU A 245 -7.67 8.67 20.99
N GLY A 246 -6.45 8.61 21.51
CA GLY A 246 -5.79 7.41 21.98
C GLY A 246 -6.33 6.98 23.35
N THR A 247 -5.84 5.86 23.90
CA THR A 247 -6.40 5.20 25.08
C THR A 247 -6.66 6.14 26.27
N GLY A 248 -7.83 5.98 26.92
CA GLY A 248 -8.17 6.70 28.14
C GLY A 248 -8.49 8.18 27.92
N CYS A 249 -9.03 8.57 26.77
CA CYS A 249 -9.35 9.96 26.49
C CYS A 249 -10.84 10.27 26.58
N TYR A 250 -11.17 11.46 27.10
CA TYR A 250 -12.54 11.99 27.07
C TYR A 250 -12.54 13.41 26.56
N ALA A 251 -13.20 13.67 25.43
CA ALA A 251 -13.21 15.01 24.84
C ALA A 251 -14.63 15.53 24.60
N ASP A 252 -14.93 16.75 25.06
CA ASP A 252 -16.22 17.39 24.88
C ASP A 252 -16.14 18.54 23.86
N PHE A 253 -16.95 18.46 22.81
CA PHE A 253 -17.03 19.42 21.71
C PHE A 253 -18.47 19.95 21.54
N PRO A 254 -19.00 20.74 22.49
CA PRO A 254 -20.40 21.15 22.52
C PRO A 254 -20.85 21.95 21.28
N LEU A 255 -19.96 22.74 20.68
CA LEU A 255 -20.30 23.65 19.57
C LEU A 255 -19.63 23.30 18.23
N LEU A 256 -18.92 22.17 18.14
CA LEU A 256 -18.19 21.81 16.93
C LEU A 256 -19.17 21.45 15.81
N GLU A 257 -19.11 22.16 14.68
CA GLU A 257 -20.00 21.96 13.54
C GLU A 257 -19.33 21.14 12.42
N THR A 258 -18.01 21.25 12.30
CA THR A 258 -17.23 20.59 11.22
C THR A 258 -15.89 20.03 11.73
N SER A 259 -15.47 18.90 11.16
CA SER A 259 -14.20 18.23 11.48
C SER A 259 -13.56 17.58 10.25
N GLY A 260 -12.25 17.30 10.32
CA GLY A 260 -11.57 16.37 9.41
C GLY A 260 -11.94 14.92 9.74
N SER A 261 -10.97 14.00 9.91
CA SER A 261 -11.27 12.64 10.37
C SER A 261 -11.40 12.55 11.89
N ILE A 262 -12.26 11.65 12.38
CA ILE A 262 -12.42 11.35 13.80
C ILE A 262 -12.03 9.89 14.05
N SER A 263 -11.04 9.69 14.92
CA SER A 263 -10.61 8.37 15.39
C SER A 263 -10.66 8.31 16.91
N ILE A 264 -11.42 7.38 17.44
CA ILE A 264 -11.59 7.18 18.89
C ILE A 264 -11.22 5.74 19.21
N ASN A 265 -10.19 5.53 20.03
CA ASN A 265 -9.70 4.21 20.40
C ASN A 265 -10.43 3.66 21.65
N TYR A 266 -10.07 2.44 22.06
CA TYR A 266 -10.62 1.75 23.22
C TYR A 266 -10.54 2.59 24.52
N ASN A 267 -11.54 2.45 25.39
CA ASN A 267 -11.67 3.16 26.67
C ASN A 267 -11.62 4.70 26.51
N CYS A 268 -12.23 5.22 25.45
CA CYS A 268 -12.33 6.64 25.18
C CYS A 268 -13.78 7.03 24.91
N GLY A 269 -14.14 8.28 25.22
CA GLY A 269 -15.44 8.86 24.91
C GLY A 269 -15.30 10.24 24.27
N ALA A 270 -16.25 10.61 23.42
CA ALA A 270 -16.33 11.96 22.89
C ALA A 270 -17.77 12.39 22.67
N ARG A 271 -18.05 13.69 22.82
CA ARG A 271 -19.38 14.26 22.65
C ARG A 271 -19.39 15.32 21.55
N PHE A 272 -20.28 15.15 20.57
CA PHE A 272 -20.40 15.99 19.37
C PHE A 272 -21.87 16.32 19.05
N PRO A 273 -22.57 17.12 19.87
CA PRO A 273 -24.01 17.31 19.72
C PRO A 273 -24.38 18.13 18.46
N LEU A 274 -23.51 19.03 18.01
CA LEU A 274 -23.76 19.93 16.86
C LEU A 274 -22.94 19.60 15.60
N LEU A 275 -22.15 18.53 15.62
CA LEU A 275 -21.30 18.16 14.47
C LEU A 275 -22.17 17.75 13.28
N LYS A 276 -22.08 18.51 12.18
CA LYS A 276 -22.87 18.31 10.96
C LYS A 276 -22.07 17.64 9.85
N ASN A 277 -20.79 18.01 9.69
CA ASN A 277 -19.97 17.56 8.58
C ASN A 277 -18.60 17.02 9.03
N VAL A 278 -18.20 15.91 8.42
CA VAL A 278 -16.87 15.29 8.59
C VAL A 278 -16.27 15.12 7.20
N ASP A 279 -15.18 15.83 6.92
CA ASP A 279 -14.50 15.78 5.61
C ASP A 279 -13.65 14.52 5.43
N GLY A 280 -13.37 13.81 6.53
CA GLY A 280 -12.59 12.58 6.54
C GLY A 280 -13.41 11.34 6.92
N ASN A 281 -12.76 10.44 7.66
CA ASN A 281 -13.36 9.18 8.13
C ASN A 281 -13.84 9.29 9.57
N ILE A 282 -14.85 8.49 9.93
CA ILE A 282 -15.24 8.25 11.33
C ILE A 282 -14.93 6.79 11.66
N HIS A 283 -14.05 6.60 12.64
CA HIS A 283 -13.72 5.30 13.21
C HIS A 283 -13.80 5.38 14.73
N ASN A 284 -14.68 4.59 15.34
CA ASN A 284 -14.84 4.53 16.78
C ASN A 284 -14.65 3.09 17.27
N GLN A 285 -13.77 2.89 18.24
CA GLN A 285 -13.54 1.67 19.01
C GLN A 285 -13.69 1.89 20.52
N GLY A 286 -14.03 3.11 20.94
CA GLY A 286 -14.31 3.47 22.32
C GLY A 286 -15.80 3.29 22.67
N GLU A 287 -16.27 4.16 23.57
CA GLU A 287 -17.66 4.24 23.99
C GLU A 287 -18.57 4.72 22.84
N THR A 288 -19.86 4.36 22.89
CA THR A 288 -20.81 4.74 21.84
C THR A 288 -20.88 6.27 21.69
N CYS A 289 -20.59 6.75 20.49
CA CYS A 289 -20.64 8.18 20.15
C CYS A 289 -21.97 8.52 19.45
N HIS A 290 -22.71 9.47 20.04
CA HIS A 290 -23.99 9.95 19.52
C HIS A 290 -23.79 11.22 18.67
N PHE A 291 -23.80 11.05 17.36
CA PHE A 291 -23.70 12.10 16.36
C PHE A 291 -25.10 12.58 15.92
N ILE A 292 -25.86 13.16 16.85
CA ILE A 292 -27.29 13.47 16.68
C ILE A 292 -27.60 14.46 15.54
N SER A 293 -26.63 15.31 15.18
CA SER A 293 -26.74 16.34 14.14
C SER A 293 -25.93 16.05 12.88
N LEU A 294 -25.25 14.89 12.82
CA LEU A 294 -24.37 14.57 11.71
C LEU A 294 -25.17 14.25 10.46
N GLU A 295 -24.90 15.02 9.40
CA GLU A 295 -25.59 14.95 8.11
C GLU A 295 -24.68 14.36 7.03
N LYS A 296 -23.36 14.61 7.10
CA LYS A 296 -22.43 14.20 6.03
C LYS A 296 -21.08 13.70 6.54
N VAL A 297 -20.64 12.58 5.97
CA VAL A 297 -19.26 12.05 6.12
C VAL A 297 -18.67 11.83 4.74
N LYS A 298 -17.70 12.64 4.32
CA LYS A 298 -17.13 12.54 2.97
C LYS A 298 -16.30 11.26 2.76
N GLY A 299 -15.63 10.78 3.82
CA GLY A 299 -14.87 9.53 3.82
C GLY A 299 -15.70 8.31 4.23
N THR A 300 -15.09 7.42 5.00
CA THR A 300 -15.71 6.20 5.52
C THR A 300 -16.46 6.46 6.82
N TYR A 301 -17.71 6.04 6.89
CA TYR A 301 -18.51 5.96 8.11
C TYR A 301 -18.66 4.50 8.56
N LYS A 302 -18.20 4.19 9.78
CA LYS A 302 -18.38 2.87 10.41
C LYS A 302 -19.47 2.95 11.48
N THR A 303 -20.43 2.03 11.44
CA THR A 303 -21.57 2.01 12.38
C THR A 303 -21.23 1.43 13.76
N TYR A 304 -20.05 0.82 13.92
CA TYR A 304 -19.64 0.24 15.19
C TYR A 304 -19.45 1.35 16.23
N GLN A 305 -20.16 1.25 17.37
CA GLN A 305 -20.14 2.23 18.46
C GLN A 305 -20.50 3.66 17.99
N THR A 306 -21.29 3.83 16.92
CA THR A 306 -21.72 5.16 16.48
C THR A 306 -23.22 5.19 16.19
N ILE A 307 -23.88 6.29 16.52
CA ILE A 307 -25.30 6.53 16.24
C ILE A 307 -25.43 7.89 15.57
N ALA A 308 -25.85 7.90 14.30
CA ALA A 308 -26.00 9.12 13.48
C ALA A 308 -27.38 9.14 12.78
N PRO A 309 -28.47 9.50 13.49
CA PRO A 309 -29.83 9.34 12.98
C PRO A 309 -30.14 10.25 11.79
N LYS A 310 -29.48 11.41 11.68
CA LYS A 310 -29.70 12.41 10.62
C LYS A 310 -28.75 12.28 9.43
N ILE A 311 -27.96 11.21 9.35
CA ILE A 311 -26.99 11.05 8.27
C ILE A 311 -27.71 10.99 6.91
N GLN A 312 -27.26 11.82 5.97
CA GLN A 312 -27.83 11.95 4.63
C GLN A 312 -26.87 11.49 3.53
N GLU A 313 -25.57 11.72 3.72
CA GLU A 313 -24.56 11.40 2.72
C GLU A 313 -23.30 10.83 3.36
N VAL A 314 -22.81 9.72 2.80
CA VAL A 314 -21.53 9.11 3.20
C VAL A 314 -20.67 8.81 1.97
N GLY A 315 -19.35 8.80 2.14
CA GLY A 315 -18.43 8.20 1.16
C GLY A 315 -18.61 6.69 1.16
N ASP A 316 -17.84 6.00 2.00
CA ASP A 316 -18.02 4.56 2.23
C ASP A 316 -18.90 4.33 3.46
N LEU A 317 -19.79 3.33 3.40
CA LEU A 317 -20.60 2.87 4.53
C LEU A 317 -20.19 1.45 4.93
N LEU A 318 -19.62 1.30 6.13
CA LEU A 318 -19.28 -0.02 6.68
C LEU A 318 -20.17 -0.32 7.91
N MET A 319 -21.06 -1.28 7.75
CA MET A 319 -22.06 -1.64 8.74
C MET A 319 -21.65 -2.88 9.52
N HIS A 320 -21.46 -2.71 10.82
CA HIS A 320 -21.17 -3.80 11.77
C HIS A 320 -22.38 -4.17 12.63
N THR A 321 -23.40 -3.32 12.65
CA THR A 321 -24.59 -3.41 13.49
C THR A 321 -25.81 -3.03 12.68
N SER A 322 -26.95 -3.68 12.93
CA SER A 322 -28.21 -3.30 12.29
C SER A 322 -28.65 -1.92 12.77
N LEU A 323 -28.70 -0.96 11.84
CA LEU A 323 -29.18 0.40 12.07
C LEU A 323 -30.22 0.74 11.01
N GLU A 324 -31.22 1.52 11.39
CA GLU A 324 -32.17 2.12 10.46
C GLU A 324 -31.63 3.46 9.97
N PHE A 325 -31.58 3.62 8.65
CA PHE A 325 -31.16 4.87 8.00
C PHE A 325 -32.37 5.58 7.40
N GLU A 326 -33.07 6.37 8.21
CA GLU A 326 -34.27 7.09 7.79
C GLU A 326 -33.96 8.23 6.80
N HIS A 327 -32.79 8.86 6.90
CA HIS A 327 -32.46 10.07 6.13
C HIS A 327 -31.32 9.88 5.11
N LEU A 328 -30.69 8.70 5.06
CA LEU A 328 -29.54 8.45 4.18
C LEU A 328 -30.00 8.44 2.72
N LYS A 329 -29.56 9.44 1.95
CA LYS A 329 -29.90 9.63 0.54
C LYS A 329 -28.81 9.18 -0.41
N ARG A 330 -27.54 9.22 -0.01
CA ARG A 330 -26.40 8.98 -0.92
C ARG A 330 -25.26 8.22 -0.27
N ILE A 331 -24.76 7.20 -0.97
CA ILE A 331 -23.49 6.52 -0.68
C ILE A 331 -22.57 6.74 -1.89
N ASN A 332 -21.56 7.59 -1.76
CA ASN A 332 -20.65 7.95 -2.86
C ASN A 332 -19.53 6.92 -3.11
N GLY A 333 -19.41 5.92 -2.24
CA GLY A 333 -18.39 4.88 -2.28
C GLY A 333 -19.02 3.50 -2.09
N ARG A 334 -18.35 2.64 -1.34
CA ARG A 334 -18.78 1.25 -1.14
C ARG A 334 -19.77 1.12 0.02
N LEU A 335 -20.77 0.26 -0.18
CA LEU A 335 -21.59 -0.28 0.89
C LEU A 335 -21.01 -1.64 1.30
N ASN A 336 -20.78 -1.85 2.60
CA ASN A 336 -20.41 -3.14 3.16
C ASN A 336 -21.27 -3.43 4.39
N ASN A 337 -22.05 -4.50 4.33
CA ASN A 337 -22.95 -4.95 5.35
C ASN A 337 -22.98 -6.49 5.34
N ALA A 338 -23.17 -7.10 6.51
CA ALA A 338 -23.25 -8.55 6.65
C ALA A 338 -24.69 -9.07 6.80
N PHE A 339 -25.68 -8.19 6.63
CA PHE A 339 -27.10 -8.44 6.89
C PHE A 339 -27.96 -7.54 6.01
N LYS A 340 -29.23 -7.91 5.82
CA LYS A 340 -30.19 -7.16 5.00
C LYS A 340 -30.56 -5.85 5.68
N VAL A 341 -30.64 -4.79 4.88
CA VAL A 341 -30.96 -3.44 5.38
C VAL A 341 -32.14 -2.86 4.61
N ASN A 342 -32.99 -2.10 5.30
CA ASN A 342 -34.04 -1.32 4.68
C ASN A 342 -33.58 0.15 4.56
N PHE A 343 -33.16 0.55 3.37
CA PHE A 343 -32.74 1.92 3.08
C PHE A 343 -33.91 2.72 2.51
N LYS A 344 -34.76 3.25 3.40
CA LYS A 344 -36.02 3.92 3.02
C LYS A 344 -35.83 5.15 2.12
N SER A 345 -34.74 5.89 2.31
CA SER A 345 -34.49 7.19 1.66
C SER A 345 -33.31 7.19 0.66
N LEU A 346 -32.67 6.04 0.43
CA LEU A 346 -31.44 5.97 -0.35
C LEU A 346 -31.72 6.08 -1.85
N GLU A 347 -31.29 7.18 -2.44
CA GLU A 347 -31.53 7.52 -3.84
C GLU A 347 -30.35 7.17 -4.76
N TYR A 348 -29.13 7.11 -4.21
CA TYR A 348 -27.90 6.89 -4.98
C TYR A 348 -26.89 6.00 -4.27
N ILE A 349 -26.34 5.03 -5.01
CA ILE A 349 -25.23 4.19 -4.56
C ILE A 349 -24.15 4.14 -5.64
N HIS A 350 -22.89 4.31 -5.24
CA HIS A 350 -21.79 4.23 -6.19
C HIS A 350 -21.43 2.77 -6.55
N TYR A 351 -21.26 1.90 -5.57
CA TYR A 351 -20.99 0.47 -5.75
C TYR A 351 -22.05 -0.40 -5.07
N PHE A 352 -22.71 -1.27 -5.83
CA PHE A 352 -23.73 -2.21 -5.31
C PHE A 352 -23.63 -3.59 -5.97
N GLY A 353 -23.99 -4.65 -5.23
CA GLY A 353 -24.14 -6.01 -5.75
C GLY A 353 -23.24 -7.07 -5.10
N ASP A 354 -22.81 -6.88 -3.85
CA ASP A 354 -22.22 -7.97 -3.04
C ASP A 354 -23.32 -8.97 -2.64
N GLU A 355 -23.07 -10.28 -2.68
CA GLU A 355 -24.07 -11.30 -2.32
C GLU A 355 -24.66 -11.10 -0.91
N LYS A 356 -23.88 -10.52 0.02
CA LYS A 356 -24.34 -10.20 1.38
C LYS A 356 -25.42 -9.11 1.40
N GLN A 357 -25.57 -8.35 0.32
CA GLN A 357 -26.56 -7.29 0.16
C GLN A 357 -27.91 -7.83 -0.34
N ASN A 358 -27.95 -9.06 -0.86
CA ASN A 358 -29.13 -9.64 -1.50
C ASN A 358 -30.36 -9.58 -0.58
N GLY A 359 -31.46 -9.03 -1.10
CA GLY A 359 -32.70 -8.85 -0.36
C GLY A 359 -32.76 -7.61 0.54
N SER A 360 -31.81 -6.68 0.42
CA SER A 360 -31.95 -5.34 1.00
C SER A 360 -33.04 -4.54 0.27
N ARG A 361 -33.81 -3.74 1.00
CA ARG A 361 -34.92 -2.96 0.42
C ARG A 361 -34.46 -1.54 0.09
N LEU A 362 -34.64 -1.15 -1.17
CA LEU A 362 -34.16 0.10 -1.76
C LEU A 362 -35.29 0.82 -2.52
N PRO A 363 -36.43 1.16 -1.86
CA PRO A 363 -37.68 1.53 -2.53
C PRO A 363 -37.64 2.84 -3.34
N VAL A 364 -36.70 3.75 -3.02
CA VAL A 364 -36.58 5.07 -3.67
C VAL A 364 -35.27 5.22 -4.45
N LEU A 365 -34.54 4.13 -4.69
CA LEU A 365 -33.28 4.15 -5.40
C LEU A 365 -33.49 4.64 -6.83
N LYS A 366 -32.70 5.64 -7.25
CA LYS A 366 -32.78 6.26 -8.57
C LYS A 366 -31.60 5.89 -9.47
N GLU A 367 -30.42 5.69 -8.90
CA GLU A 367 -29.21 5.42 -9.68
C GLU A 367 -28.20 4.55 -8.91
N ILE A 368 -27.62 3.58 -9.63
CA ILE A 368 -26.43 2.85 -9.23
C ILE A 368 -25.30 3.17 -10.23
N ARG A 369 -24.14 3.64 -9.76
CA ARG A 369 -23.03 3.97 -10.69
C ARG A 369 -22.38 2.71 -11.29
N PHE A 370 -22.06 1.74 -10.43
CA PHE A 370 -21.48 0.45 -10.78
C PHE A 370 -22.23 -0.66 -10.06
N TYR A 371 -22.92 -1.49 -10.83
CA TYR A 371 -23.75 -2.59 -10.34
C TYR A 371 -23.14 -3.93 -10.73
N LEU A 372 -22.86 -4.77 -9.75
CA LEU A 372 -22.62 -6.19 -9.98
C LEU A 372 -23.98 -6.88 -9.99
N TYR A 373 -24.34 -7.46 -11.14
CA TYR A 373 -25.64 -8.06 -11.35
C TYR A 373 -25.96 -9.14 -10.31
N GLN A 374 -27.14 -9.03 -9.70
CA GLN A 374 -27.76 -10.01 -8.83
C GLN A 374 -29.12 -10.42 -9.42
N LYS A 375 -29.41 -11.72 -9.45
CA LYS A 375 -30.59 -12.28 -10.15
C LYS A 375 -31.92 -11.75 -9.58
N ASP A 376 -31.99 -11.54 -8.27
CA ASP A 376 -33.25 -11.27 -7.55
C ASP A 376 -33.52 -9.78 -7.30
N ASP A 377 -32.57 -8.89 -7.60
CA ASP A 377 -32.60 -7.48 -7.21
C ASP A 377 -33.20 -6.56 -8.28
N HIS A 378 -33.19 -6.97 -9.55
CA HIS A 378 -33.80 -6.27 -10.70
C HIS A 378 -33.39 -4.78 -10.89
N PHE A 379 -32.19 -4.37 -10.45
CA PHE A 379 -31.71 -2.97 -10.54
C PHE A 379 -31.00 -2.59 -11.84
N GLU A 380 -30.99 -3.43 -12.86
CA GLU A 380 -30.23 -3.18 -14.10
C GLU A 380 -30.61 -1.85 -14.78
N HIS A 381 -31.90 -1.51 -14.76
CA HIS A 381 -32.44 -0.28 -15.34
C HIS A 381 -32.00 1.01 -14.62
N LEU A 382 -31.57 0.90 -13.36
CA LEU A 382 -31.04 2.03 -12.57
C LEU A 382 -29.51 2.13 -12.68
N ALA A 383 -28.85 1.11 -13.24
CA ALA A 383 -27.41 1.00 -13.24
C ALA A 383 -26.77 1.71 -14.46
N LYS A 384 -25.83 2.61 -14.23
CA LYS A 384 -25.01 3.22 -15.30
C LYS A 384 -24.04 2.23 -15.94
N ASN A 385 -23.51 1.29 -15.14
CA ASN A 385 -22.60 0.25 -15.60
C ASN A 385 -22.95 -1.05 -14.90
N ILE A 386 -23.26 -2.09 -15.68
CA ILE A 386 -23.59 -3.41 -15.18
C ILE A 386 -22.41 -4.34 -15.42
N TYR A 387 -22.06 -5.13 -14.42
CA TYR A 387 -21.02 -6.14 -14.46
C TYR A 387 -21.61 -7.51 -14.13
N PHE A 388 -21.08 -8.54 -14.77
CA PHE A 388 -21.47 -9.93 -14.61
C PHE A 388 -20.24 -10.72 -14.18
N LYS A 389 -20.27 -11.31 -12.98
CA LYS A 389 -19.21 -12.21 -12.51
C LYS A 389 -19.41 -13.59 -13.14
N ILE A 390 -18.66 -13.88 -14.20
CA ILE A 390 -18.79 -15.14 -14.92
C ILE A 390 -18.24 -16.31 -14.10
N ASN A 391 -17.12 -16.06 -13.42
CA ASN A 391 -16.46 -16.95 -12.48
C ASN A 391 -15.55 -16.11 -11.55
N ASP A 392 -14.79 -16.76 -10.66
CA ASP A 392 -13.94 -16.07 -9.68
C ASP A 392 -12.82 -15.20 -10.24
N ARG A 393 -12.53 -15.28 -11.55
CA ARG A 393 -11.45 -14.52 -12.19
C ARG A 393 -11.89 -13.71 -13.40
N MET A 394 -13.16 -13.75 -13.78
CA MET A 394 -13.64 -13.12 -15.00
C MET A 394 -14.94 -12.36 -14.77
N TYR A 395 -14.91 -11.08 -15.16
CA TYR A 395 -16.06 -10.21 -15.18
C TYR A 395 -16.30 -9.69 -16.59
N LEU A 396 -17.56 -9.64 -17.00
CA LEU A 396 -17.99 -9.01 -18.23
C LEU A 396 -18.85 -7.79 -17.94
N SER A 397 -18.69 -6.77 -18.76
CA SER A 397 -19.60 -5.63 -18.87
C SER A 397 -19.79 -5.34 -20.36
N LYS A 398 -20.84 -4.61 -20.74
CA LYS A 398 -21.27 -4.34 -22.14
C LYS A 398 -20.22 -4.60 -23.22
N ASP A 399 -19.09 -3.90 -23.15
CA ASP A 399 -17.98 -4.00 -24.12
C ASP A 399 -16.62 -4.36 -23.51
N LYS A 400 -16.60 -4.82 -22.25
CA LYS A 400 -15.39 -5.02 -21.46
C LYS A 400 -15.28 -6.43 -20.90
N LEU A 401 -14.08 -6.99 -21.02
CA LEU A 401 -13.57 -8.13 -20.27
C LEU A 401 -12.65 -7.62 -19.17
N ILE A 402 -12.84 -8.08 -17.93
CA ILE A 402 -11.94 -7.81 -16.81
C ILE A 402 -11.50 -9.14 -16.20
N LEU A 403 -10.20 -9.32 -16.06
CA LEU A 403 -9.58 -10.52 -15.48
C LEU A 403 -8.99 -10.17 -14.12
N SER A 404 -9.70 -10.53 -13.04
CA SER A 404 -9.31 -10.21 -11.68
C SER A 404 -10.00 -11.14 -10.68
N GLY A 405 -9.27 -11.53 -9.63
CA GLY A 405 -9.82 -12.22 -8.44
C GLY A 405 -10.06 -11.30 -7.25
N MET A 406 -10.02 -9.97 -7.45
CA MET A 406 -10.28 -9.00 -6.39
C MET A 406 -11.78 -8.79 -6.14
N SER A 407 -12.14 -8.18 -5.00
CA SER A 407 -13.53 -7.78 -4.74
C SER A 407 -14.02 -6.73 -5.74
N PHE A 408 -15.32 -6.74 -6.02
CA PHE A 408 -15.95 -5.99 -7.10
C PHE A 408 -15.63 -4.49 -7.13
N ASN A 409 -15.58 -3.85 -5.96
CA ASN A 409 -15.28 -2.43 -5.83
C ASN A 409 -13.87 -2.05 -6.35
N TYR A 410 -12.95 -3.01 -6.44
CA TYR A 410 -11.62 -2.82 -7.06
C TYR A 410 -11.58 -3.30 -8.52
N VAL A 411 -12.45 -4.23 -8.91
CA VAL A 411 -12.53 -4.78 -10.27
C VAL A 411 -12.76 -3.70 -11.31
N VAL A 412 -13.63 -2.72 -11.03
CA VAL A 412 -13.97 -1.67 -12.01
C VAL A 412 -12.78 -0.78 -12.40
N HIS A 413 -11.73 -0.76 -11.58
CA HIS A 413 -10.51 0.04 -11.78
C HIS A 413 -9.35 -0.79 -12.34
N GLN A 414 -9.55 -2.11 -12.53
CA GLN A 414 -8.53 -2.97 -13.11
C GLN A 414 -8.38 -2.73 -14.61
N LYS A 415 -7.25 -3.19 -15.14
CA LYS A 415 -7.04 -3.28 -16.57
C LYS A 415 -8.19 -4.08 -17.19
N ASN A 416 -8.80 -3.49 -18.21
CA ASN A 416 -9.91 -4.08 -18.93
C ASN A 416 -9.55 -4.21 -20.42
N TYR A 417 -10.15 -5.20 -21.05
CA TYR A 417 -9.95 -5.54 -22.45
C TYR A 417 -11.27 -5.42 -23.20
N ASN A 418 -11.24 -5.16 -24.50
CA ASN A 418 -12.45 -5.20 -25.32
C ASN A 418 -12.98 -6.64 -25.42
N ILE A 419 -14.29 -6.84 -25.57
CA ILE A 419 -14.90 -8.16 -25.83
C ILE A 419 -14.26 -8.87 -27.04
N ARG A 420 -13.72 -8.15 -28.05
CA ARG A 420 -12.93 -8.76 -29.13
C ARG A 420 -11.78 -9.61 -28.59
N LYS A 421 -11.09 -9.15 -27.53
CA LYS A 421 -10.01 -9.90 -26.88
C LYS A 421 -10.53 -11.19 -26.24
N LEU A 422 -11.70 -11.16 -25.61
CA LEU A 422 -12.35 -12.37 -25.10
C LEU A 422 -12.60 -13.37 -26.25
N VAL A 423 -13.19 -12.93 -27.36
CA VAL A 423 -13.47 -13.80 -28.51
C VAL A 423 -12.19 -14.41 -29.07
N ALA A 424 -11.13 -13.63 -29.22
CA ALA A 424 -9.82 -14.11 -29.68
C ALA A 424 -9.26 -15.22 -28.77
N ILE A 425 -9.46 -15.12 -27.46
CA ILE A 425 -9.01 -16.13 -26.48
C ILE A 425 -9.91 -17.37 -26.51
N LEU A 426 -11.23 -17.20 -26.53
CA LEU A 426 -12.19 -18.32 -26.59
C LEU A 426 -11.94 -19.22 -27.81
N LYS A 427 -11.55 -18.62 -28.94
CA LYS A 427 -11.21 -19.34 -30.18
C LYS A 427 -9.99 -20.24 -30.10
N LEU A 428 -9.11 -20.07 -29.11
CA LEU A 428 -8.01 -21.01 -28.89
C LEU A 428 -8.53 -22.41 -28.56
N ARG A 429 -9.68 -22.51 -27.89
CA ARG A 429 -10.30 -23.76 -27.44
C ARG A 429 -11.49 -24.18 -28.29
N HIS A 430 -12.25 -23.21 -28.80
CA HIS A 430 -13.54 -23.45 -29.44
C HIS A 430 -13.47 -23.17 -30.94
N SER A 431 -13.79 -24.19 -31.74
CA SER A 431 -13.78 -24.08 -33.21
C SER A 431 -14.94 -23.26 -33.77
N SER A 432 -16.05 -23.14 -33.04
CA SER A 432 -17.24 -22.38 -33.46
C SER A 432 -17.99 -21.79 -32.26
N PHE A 433 -18.82 -20.78 -32.51
CA PHE A 433 -19.66 -20.19 -31.46
C PHE A 433 -20.58 -21.25 -30.83
N ARG A 434 -21.15 -22.16 -31.65
CA ARG A 434 -21.94 -23.29 -31.15
C ARG A 434 -21.14 -24.22 -30.24
N ASN A 435 -19.86 -24.46 -30.55
CA ASN A 435 -18.97 -25.24 -29.69
C ASN A 435 -18.75 -24.55 -28.33
N PHE A 436 -18.46 -23.24 -28.34
CA PHE A 436 -18.34 -22.43 -27.12
C PHE A 436 -19.62 -22.49 -26.28
N MET A 437 -20.78 -22.26 -26.90
CA MET A 437 -22.07 -22.24 -26.21
C MET A 437 -22.38 -23.58 -25.52
N THR A 438 -22.08 -24.70 -26.17
CA THR A 438 -22.42 -26.04 -25.66
C THR A 438 -21.40 -26.61 -24.68
N ARG A 439 -20.11 -26.29 -24.84
CA ARG A 439 -19.02 -26.89 -24.05
C ARG A 439 -18.57 -26.03 -22.88
N GLU A 440 -18.71 -24.72 -22.95
CA GLU A 440 -18.23 -23.82 -21.91
C GLU A 440 -19.36 -22.99 -21.31
N TYR A 441 -20.06 -22.19 -22.11
CA TYR A 441 -21.09 -21.29 -21.57
C TYR A 441 -22.13 -22.05 -20.73
N LYS A 442 -22.82 -23.04 -21.31
CA LYS A 442 -23.87 -23.82 -20.61
C LYS A 442 -23.37 -24.68 -19.44
N ARG A 443 -22.07 -24.96 -19.36
CA ARG A 443 -21.49 -25.92 -18.39
C ARG A 443 -20.68 -25.28 -17.29
N GLN A 444 -20.06 -24.13 -17.56
CA GLN A 444 -19.02 -23.54 -16.71
C GLN A 444 -19.29 -22.09 -16.34
N TRP A 445 -20.01 -21.33 -17.17
CA TRP A 445 -20.30 -19.93 -16.88
C TRP A 445 -21.54 -19.81 -16.02
N THR A 446 -21.54 -18.87 -15.07
CA THR A 446 -22.78 -18.42 -14.42
C THR A 446 -23.79 -18.01 -15.48
N GLN A 447 -25.02 -18.51 -15.36
CA GLN A 447 -26.10 -18.20 -16.30
C GLN A 447 -26.84 -16.94 -15.83
N PHE A 448 -27.07 -16.02 -16.76
CA PHE A 448 -27.77 -14.76 -16.50
C PHE A 448 -29.00 -14.65 -17.39
N GLU A 449 -30.17 -14.48 -16.77
CA GLU A 449 -31.47 -14.36 -17.44
C GLU A 449 -31.84 -12.88 -17.58
N THR A 450 -31.06 -12.12 -18.35
CA THR A 450 -31.30 -10.68 -18.52
C THR A 450 -30.94 -10.21 -19.94
N PRO A 451 -31.75 -9.32 -20.57
CA PRO A 451 -31.46 -8.80 -21.90
C PRO A 451 -30.06 -8.18 -22.02
N PHE A 452 -29.57 -7.56 -20.96
CA PHE A 452 -28.23 -6.96 -20.91
C PHE A 452 -27.10 -7.97 -21.12
N PHE A 453 -27.25 -9.19 -20.58
CA PHE A 453 -26.27 -10.24 -20.79
C PHE A 453 -26.44 -10.92 -22.15
N THR A 454 -27.69 -11.07 -22.61
CA THR A 454 -28.00 -11.54 -23.96
C THR A 454 -27.35 -10.66 -25.04
N GLU A 455 -27.30 -9.34 -24.85
CA GLU A 455 -26.57 -8.43 -25.75
C GLU A 455 -25.06 -8.73 -25.81
N ILE A 456 -24.44 -9.08 -24.67
CA ILE A 456 -23.02 -9.48 -24.61
C ILE A 456 -22.81 -10.76 -25.41
N LEU A 457 -23.68 -11.77 -25.24
CA LEU A 457 -23.61 -13.04 -25.99
C LEU A 457 -23.80 -12.81 -27.50
N ASN A 458 -24.80 -12.02 -27.90
CA ASN A 458 -25.03 -11.65 -29.29
C ASN A 458 -23.81 -10.93 -29.90
N LYS A 459 -23.12 -10.11 -29.11
CA LYS A 459 -21.89 -9.45 -29.54
C LYS A 459 -20.74 -10.44 -29.74
N ILE A 460 -20.58 -11.40 -28.83
CA ILE A 460 -19.58 -12.48 -28.97
C ILE A 460 -19.85 -13.28 -30.25
N GLU A 461 -21.11 -13.63 -30.53
CA GLU A 461 -21.52 -14.33 -31.74
C GLU A 461 -21.17 -13.56 -33.01
N ARG A 462 -21.54 -12.27 -33.09
CA ARG A 462 -21.23 -11.41 -34.24
C ARG A 462 -19.73 -11.29 -34.49
N LEU A 463 -18.94 -11.20 -33.42
CA LEU A 463 -17.48 -11.10 -33.51
C LEU A 463 -16.82 -12.43 -33.85
N TRP A 464 -17.53 -13.56 -33.70
CA TRP A 464 -16.95 -14.89 -33.89
C TRP A 464 -16.40 -15.09 -35.30
N ASN A 465 -17.03 -14.56 -36.34
CA ASN A 465 -16.52 -14.73 -37.72
C ASN A 465 -15.55 -13.61 -38.15
N ILE A 466 -15.32 -12.61 -37.28
CA ILE A 466 -14.54 -11.40 -37.60
C ILE A 466 -13.18 -11.40 -36.90
N VAL A 467 -13.10 -11.97 -35.71
CA VAL A 467 -11.91 -11.88 -34.85
C VAL A 467 -11.05 -13.12 -34.99
N ASP A 468 -9.77 -12.97 -35.34
CA ASP A 468 -8.83 -14.09 -35.35
C ASP A 468 -8.49 -14.57 -33.92
N PRO A 469 -8.12 -15.86 -33.75
CA PRO A 469 -7.57 -16.34 -32.48
C PRO A 469 -6.38 -15.50 -32.05
N ILE A 470 -6.24 -15.28 -30.74
CA ILE A 470 -5.07 -14.60 -30.18
C ILE A 470 -3.81 -15.41 -30.53
N LYS A 471 -2.74 -14.72 -30.92
CA LYS A 471 -1.44 -15.36 -31.17
C LYS A 471 -0.78 -15.76 -29.85
N ILE A 472 -0.01 -16.84 -29.86
CA ILE A 472 0.64 -17.35 -28.64
C ILE A 472 1.67 -16.35 -28.11
N GLU A 473 2.42 -15.74 -29.02
CA GLU A 473 3.44 -14.74 -28.73
C GLU A 473 2.84 -13.55 -27.95
N GLU A 474 1.62 -13.12 -28.34
CA GLU A 474 0.96 -11.95 -27.75
C GLU A 474 0.68 -12.13 -26.25
N PHE A 475 0.30 -13.35 -25.80
CA PHE A 475 0.08 -13.59 -24.38
C PHE A 475 1.32 -14.09 -23.65
N PHE A 476 2.29 -14.71 -24.31
CA PHE A 476 3.58 -15.03 -23.68
C PHE A 476 4.33 -13.76 -23.26
N GLU A 477 4.36 -12.76 -24.13
CA GLU A 477 5.07 -11.49 -23.92
C GLU A 477 4.27 -10.47 -23.09
N SER A 478 3.00 -10.76 -22.78
CA SER A 478 2.16 -9.85 -22.00
C SER A 478 2.69 -9.65 -20.58
N ASN A 479 2.83 -8.38 -20.17
CA ASN A 479 3.12 -8.00 -18.78
C ASN A 479 1.94 -8.22 -17.82
N ASP A 480 0.73 -8.49 -18.33
CA ASP A 480 -0.44 -8.78 -17.51
C ASP A 480 -0.51 -10.28 -17.17
N ARG A 481 -0.12 -10.62 -15.93
CA ARG A 481 -0.16 -11.98 -15.40
C ARG A 481 -1.55 -12.63 -15.45
N ASN A 482 -2.62 -11.87 -15.19
CA ASN A 482 -3.98 -12.42 -15.19
C ASN A 482 -4.39 -12.78 -16.62
N LEU A 483 -4.04 -11.95 -17.60
CA LEU A 483 -4.25 -12.28 -19.01
C LEU A 483 -3.51 -13.55 -19.41
N ARG A 484 -2.22 -13.68 -19.04
CA ARG A 484 -1.42 -14.88 -19.37
C ARG A 484 -2.05 -16.15 -18.81
N LEU A 485 -2.33 -16.17 -17.51
CA LEU A 485 -2.95 -17.31 -16.83
C LEU A 485 -4.30 -17.67 -17.44
N PHE A 486 -5.08 -16.67 -17.81
CA PHE A 486 -6.35 -16.90 -18.49
C PHE A 486 -6.12 -17.54 -19.86
N CYS A 487 -5.22 -17.02 -20.70
CA CYS A 487 -4.91 -17.60 -22.02
C CYS A 487 -4.36 -19.02 -21.95
N PHE A 488 -3.52 -19.33 -20.97
CA PHE A 488 -2.98 -20.69 -20.76
C PHE A 488 -4.07 -21.73 -20.50
N ASN A 489 -5.20 -21.34 -19.91
CA ASN A 489 -6.33 -22.25 -19.77
C ASN A 489 -6.94 -22.60 -21.15
N TYR A 490 -6.85 -21.74 -22.16
CA TYR A 490 -7.52 -21.93 -23.45
C TYR A 490 -6.64 -22.47 -24.57
N VAL A 491 -5.33 -22.21 -24.58
CA VAL A 491 -4.43 -22.61 -25.68
C VAL A 491 -4.38 -24.12 -25.92
N GLY A 492 -4.56 -24.91 -24.86
CA GLY A 492 -4.39 -26.37 -24.91
C GLY A 492 -2.92 -26.78 -24.88
N VAL A 493 -2.61 -27.83 -24.13
CA VAL A 493 -1.23 -28.23 -23.83
C VAL A 493 -0.44 -28.65 -25.07
N GLY A 494 -1.03 -29.36 -26.03
CA GLY A 494 -0.33 -29.72 -27.27
C GLY A 494 0.05 -28.54 -28.14
N ASN A 495 -0.80 -27.52 -28.23
CA ASN A 495 -0.49 -26.28 -28.96
C ASN A 495 0.65 -25.52 -28.26
N LEU A 496 0.61 -25.48 -26.93
CA LEU A 496 1.65 -24.90 -26.10
C LEU A 496 3.00 -25.61 -26.32
N MET A 497 3.03 -26.94 -26.21
CA MET A 497 4.27 -27.73 -26.36
C MET A 497 4.85 -27.63 -27.77
N ARG A 498 4.00 -27.54 -28.81
CA ARG A 498 4.46 -27.27 -30.17
C ARG A 498 5.08 -25.88 -30.32
N HIS A 499 4.51 -24.85 -29.70
CA HIS A 499 5.08 -23.51 -29.72
C HIS A 499 6.40 -23.42 -28.96
N LEU A 500 6.54 -24.18 -27.86
CA LEU A 500 7.80 -24.32 -27.15
C LEU A 500 8.85 -25.14 -27.93
N GLU A 501 8.45 -25.67 -29.09
CA GLU A 501 9.16 -26.64 -29.92
C GLU A 501 9.80 -27.75 -29.06
N ALA A 502 8.96 -28.39 -28.24
CA ALA A 502 9.35 -29.55 -27.45
C ALA A 502 9.87 -30.67 -28.37
N GLU A 503 11.07 -31.16 -28.11
CA GLU A 503 11.72 -32.20 -28.89
C GLU A 503 11.50 -33.57 -28.26
N LYS A 504 11.04 -34.56 -29.04
CA LYS A 504 10.85 -35.92 -28.56
C LYS A 504 12.20 -36.62 -28.47
N ILE A 505 12.58 -37.07 -27.28
CA ILE A 505 13.89 -37.70 -27.01
C ILE A 505 13.81 -39.21 -26.79
N ASN A 506 12.63 -39.72 -26.41
CA ASN A 506 12.39 -41.16 -26.25
C ASN A 506 10.90 -41.48 -26.40
N GLU A 507 10.58 -42.73 -26.75
CA GLU A 507 9.23 -43.25 -26.87
C GLU A 507 9.25 -44.74 -26.48
N GLU A 508 8.27 -45.16 -25.68
CA GLU A 508 8.15 -46.54 -25.23
C GLU A 508 6.68 -46.96 -25.20
N GLU A 509 6.46 -48.26 -25.34
CA GLU A 509 5.14 -48.89 -25.29
C GLU A 509 5.11 -49.99 -24.21
N VAL A 510 3.94 -50.17 -23.59
CA VAL A 510 3.71 -51.22 -22.59
C VAL A 510 2.31 -51.80 -22.75
N GLU A 511 2.21 -53.13 -22.76
CA GLU A 511 0.93 -53.83 -22.77
C GLU A 511 0.36 -53.88 -21.34
N LEU A 512 -0.85 -53.35 -21.16
CA LEU A 512 -1.53 -53.32 -19.87
C LEU A 512 -2.86 -54.07 -19.92
N ASN A 513 -3.24 -54.57 -18.75
CA ASN A 513 -4.53 -55.18 -18.51
C ASN A 513 -5.56 -54.11 -18.18
N TYR A 514 -6.59 -54.04 -19.01
CA TYR A 514 -7.72 -53.14 -18.87
C TYR A 514 -8.94 -53.88 -18.38
N HIS A 515 -9.73 -53.21 -17.56
CA HIS A 515 -10.99 -53.72 -17.05
C HIS A 515 -12.14 -52.95 -17.71
N GLU A 516 -12.98 -53.68 -18.45
CA GLU A 516 -14.24 -53.19 -19.01
C GLU A 516 -15.40 -53.75 -18.19
N TYR A 517 -16.40 -52.92 -17.94
CA TYR A 517 -17.61 -53.33 -17.25
C TYR A 517 -18.79 -53.32 -18.23
N ASP A 518 -19.52 -54.42 -18.30
CA ASP A 518 -20.75 -54.47 -19.10
C ASP A 518 -21.89 -53.68 -18.42
N GLN A 519 -23.04 -53.58 -19.09
CA GLN A 519 -24.22 -52.87 -18.57
C GLN A 519 -24.79 -53.47 -17.26
N ASN A 520 -24.39 -54.70 -16.90
CA ASN A 520 -24.78 -55.39 -15.68
C ASN A 520 -23.70 -55.33 -14.59
N GLY A 521 -22.57 -54.65 -14.85
CA GLY A 521 -21.44 -54.52 -13.94
C GLY A 521 -20.47 -55.71 -13.94
N ASN A 522 -20.57 -56.63 -14.90
CA ASN A 522 -19.62 -57.74 -15.01
C ASN A 522 -18.28 -57.26 -15.58
N LYS A 523 -17.20 -57.63 -14.89
CA LYS A 523 -15.82 -57.24 -15.23
C LYS A 523 -15.23 -58.18 -16.29
N THR A 524 -14.80 -57.63 -17.42
CA THR A 524 -14.05 -58.32 -18.46
C THR A 524 -12.65 -57.72 -18.59
N GLN A 525 -11.63 -58.55 -18.74
CA GLN A 525 -10.26 -58.11 -18.88
C GLN A 525 -9.85 -58.15 -20.36
N ILE A 526 -9.33 -57.03 -20.86
CA ILE A 526 -8.77 -56.92 -22.21
C ILE A 526 -7.34 -56.39 -22.14
N LYS A 527 -6.55 -56.63 -23.18
CA LYS A 527 -5.19 -56.11 -23.29
C LYS A 527 -5.15 -54.93 -24.24
N ARG A 528 -4.52 -53.83 -23.83
CA ARG A 528 -4.25 -52.68 -24.71
C ARG A 528 -2.82 -52.20 -24.54
N ILE A 529 -2.27 -51.63 -25.61
CA ILE A 529 -0.93 -51.03 -25.61
C ILE A 529 -1.04 -49.56 -25.24
N ASN A 530 -0.29 -49.15 -24.22
CA ASN A 530 -0.12 -47.76 -23.85
C ASN A 530 1.21 -47.24 -24.38
N ARG A 531 1.19 -46.07 -25.01
CA ARG A 531 2.38 -45.37 -25.48
C ARG A 531 2.70 -44.18 -24.59
N TYR A 532 3.98 -43.99 -24.33
CA TYR A 532 4.53 -42.85 -23.59
C TYR A 532 5.64 -42.20 -24.41
N GLU A 533 5.56 -40.89 -24.58
CA GLU A 533 6.56 -40.12 -25.31
C GLU A 533 7.25 -39.16 -24.34
N LEU A 534 8.58 -39.12 -24.34
CA LEU A 534 9.36 -38.23 -23.49
C LEU A 534 9.92 -37.08 -24.33
N TYR A 535 9.79 -35.88 -23.79
CA TYR A 535 10.17 -34.63 -24.45
C TYR A 535 11.13 -33.79 -23.62
N GLU A 536 12.00 -33.06 -24.30
CA GLU A 536 12.81 -31.98 -23.71
C GLU A 536 12.42 -30.61 -24.27
N ILE A 537 12.49 -29.58 -23.42
CA ILE A 537 12.16 -28.19 -23.75
C ILE A 537 13.27 -27.30 -23.23
N GLU A 538 13.80 -26.42 -24.09
CA GLU A 538 14.82 -25.45 -23.68
C GLU A 538 14.23 -24.43 -22.68
N ASN A 539 14.86 -24.30 -21.50
CA ASN A 539 14.33 -23.49 -20.40
C ASN A 539 14.19 -22.00 -20.75
N LYS A 540 15.00 -21.50 -21.68
CA LYS A 540 14.88 -20.13 -22.22
C LYS A 540 13.49 -19.87 -22.83
N ARG A 541 12.87 -20.87 -23.45
CA ARG A 541 11.55 -20.77 -24.10
C ARG A 541 10.41 -20.75 -23.09
N LEU A 542 10.65 -21.32 -21.92
CA LEU A 542 9.77 -21.22 -20.75
C LEU A 542 9.95 -19.90 -19.99
N GLY A 543 10.91 -19.05 -20.40
CA GLY A 543 11.28 -17.83 -19.68
C GLY A 543 12.02 -18.10 -18.36
N ILE A 544 12.65 -19.27 -18.22
CA ILE A 544 13.42 -19.65 -17.04
C ILE A 544 14.89 -19.29 -17.28
N ASN A 545 15.43 -18.42 -16.41
CA ASN A 545 16.84 -18.05 -16.45
C ASN A 545 17.69 -19.20 -15.89
N VAL A 546 18.69 -19.62 -16.65
CA VAL A 546 19.53 -20.76 -16.33
C VAL A 546 20.95 -20.30 -16.02
N TRP A 547 21.52 -20.74 -14.90
CA TRP A 547 22.88 -20.40 -14.47
C TRP A 547 23.90 -21.53 -14.70
N ARG A 548 23.41 -22.76 -14.84
CA ARG A 548 24.22 -23.97 -15.05
C ARG A 548 23.81 -24.65 -16.34
N GLU A 549 24.78 -25.18 -17.07
CA GLU A 549 24.53 -25.90 -18.33
C GLU A 549 23.71 -27.18 -18.11
N THR A 550 23.83 -27.80 -16.93
CA THR A 550 23.01 -28.97 -16.54
C THR A 550 21.52 -28.69 -16.53
N ASP A 551 21.12 -27.44 -16.31
CA ASP A 551 19.73 -27.03 -16.13
C ASP A 551 19.18 -26.43 -17.43
N LYS A 552 19.82 -26.68 -18.58
CA LYS A 552 19.45 -26.08 -19.88
C LYS A 552 18.05 -26.48 -20.35
N TYR A 553 17.56 -27.64 -19.93
CA TYR A 553 16.30 -28.23 -20.39
C TYR A 553 15.37 -28.61 -19.24
N SER A 554 14.08 -28.45 -19.46
CA SER A 554 13.00 -29.10 -18.70
C SER A 554 12.50 -30.31 -19.49
N TYR A 555 11.98 -31.31 -18.78
CA TYR A 555 11.53 -32.56 -19.40
C TYR A 555 10.08 -32.84 -19.06
N ALA A 556 9.33 -33.40 -20.00
CA ALA A 556 7.94 -33.77 -19.79
C ALA A 556 7.61 -35.10 -20.48
N VAL A 557 6.88 -35.96 -19.78
CA VAL A 557 6.31 -37.17 -20.38
C VAL A 557 4.89 -36.88 -20.87
N LYS A 558 4.63 -37.28 -22.11
CA LYS A 558 3.33 -37.22 -22.77
C LYS A 558 2.68 -38.60 -22.74
N CYS A 559 1.41 -38.63 -22.38
CA CYS A 559 0.59 -39.84 -22.36
C CYS A 559 -0.85 -39.54 -22.78
N TRP A 560 -1.67 -40.57 -22.98
CA TRP A 560 -3.08 -40.43 -23.37
C TRP A 560 -4.00 -41.02 -22.31
N CYS A 561 -5.14 -40.36 -22.09
CA CYS A 561 -6.22 -40.89 -21.28
C CYS A 561 -6.88 -42.04 -22.05
N PRO A 562 -6.91 -43.27 -21.51
CA PRO A 562 -7.42 -44.41 -22.26
C PRO A 562 -8.92 -44.37 -22.58
N SER A 563 -9.71 -43.66 -21.76
CA SER A 563 -11.17 -43.54 -21.95
C SER A 563 -11.58 -42.32 -22.80
N THR A 564 -10.73 -41.28 -22.89
CA THR A 564 -11.07 -40.04 -23.62
C THR A 564 -10.15 -39.71 -24.78
N GLU A 565 -9.07 -40.48 -24.96
CA GLU A 565 -7.99 -40.29 -25.92
C GLU A 565 -7.32 -38.90 -25.85
N LYS A 566 -7.60 -38.13 -24.80
CA LYS A 566 -6.99 -36.82 -24.60
C LYS A 566 -5.53 -37.00 -24.21
N GLU A 567 -4.66 -36.20 -24.83
CA GLU A 567 -3.27 -36.13 -24.43
C GLU A 567 -3.09 -35.36 -23.12
N HIS A 568 -2.14 -35.83 -22.32
CA HIS A 568 -1.69 -35.26 -21.06
C HIS A 568 -0.17 -35.12 -21.09
N TRP A 569 0.34 -34.08 -20.42
CA TRP A 569 1.76 -33.83 -20.30
C TRP A 569 2.10 -33.61 -18.84
N LEU A 570 3.12 -34.30 -18.34
CA LEU A 570 3.54 -34.26 -16.96
C LEU A 570 5.03 -33.89 -16.91
N TRP A 571 5.37 -32.86 -16.14
CA TRP A 571 6.77 -32.48 -15.91
C TRP A 571 7.48 -33.56 -15.10
N ILE A 572 8.72 -33.89 -15.46
CA ILE A 572 9.55 -34.90 -14.81
C ILE A 572 10.93 -34.35 -14.48
N GLU A 573 11.56 -34.86 -13.41
CA GLU A 573 12.93 -34.48 -13.07
C GLU A 573 13.95 -35.06 -14.03
N GLN A 574 15.04 -34.31 -14.24
CA GLN A 574 16.12 -34.63 -15.18
C GLN A 574 16.72 -36.03 -14.99
N GLU A 575 16.75 -36.57 -13.76
CA GLU A 575 17.26 -37.91 -13.49
C GLU A 575 16.45 -39.04 -14.14
N TYR A 576 15.17 -38.79 -14.48
CA TYR A 576 14.28 -39.76 -15.11
C TYR A 576 14.20 -39.63 -16.64
N LYS A 577 15.01 -38.76 -17.25
CA LYS A 577 14.92 -38.45 -18.69
C LYS A 577 15.40 -39.55 -19.64
N GLY A 578 15.95 -40.65 -19.11
CA GLY A 578 16.58 -41.69 -19.93
C GLY A 578 15.59 -42.63 -20.62
N ASN A 579 14.35 -42.74 -20.10
CA ASN A 579 13.37 -43.70 -20.60
C ASN A 579 11.94 -43.27 -20.23
N ALA A 580 11.00 -43.36 -21.18
CA ALA A 580 9.63 -42.88 -21.03
C ALA A 580 8.82 -43.69 -20.00
N LEU A 581 9.06 -45.00 -19.86
CA LEU A 581 8.42 -45.84 -18.84
C LEU A 581 8.91 -45.46 -17.43
N THR A 582 10.21 -45.19 -17.28
CA THR A 582 10.77 -44.64 -16.03
C THR A 582 10.22 -43.25 -15.72
N ALA A 583 10.10 -42.39 -16.73
CA ALA A 583 9.58 -41.03 -16.57
C ALA A 583 8.11 -41.01 -16.15
N ILE A 584 7.23 -41.84 -16.73
CA ILE A 584 5.84 -41.89 -16.26
C ILE A 584 5.74 -42.49 -14.85
N ALA A 585 6.48 -43.56 -14.56
CA ALA A 585 6.48 -44.17 -13.24
C ALA A 585 6.97 -43.20 -12.14
N SER A 586 7.93 -42.32 -12.45
CA SER A 586 8.47 -41.35 -11.49
C SER A 586 7.50 -40.24 -11.09
N THR A 587 6.45 -40.01 -11.90
CA THR A 587 5.34 -39.11 -11.53
C THR A 587 4.52 -39.65 -10.35
N PHE A 588 4.72 -40.92 -9.96
CA PHE A 588 4.07 -41.56 -8.83
C PHE A 588 5.07 -41.67 -7.68
N ARG A 589 4.77 -40.97 -6.58
CA ARG A 589 5.61 -40.97 -5.38
C ARG A 589 4.85 -41.45 -4.16
N ILE A 590 5.38 -42.50 -3.53
CA ILE A 590 4.75 -43.16 -2.38
C ILE A 590 5.83 -43.39 -1.32
N GLN A 591 5.45 -43.33 -0.04
CA GLN A 591 6.35 -43.67 1.06
C GLN A 591 6.82 -45.12 0.93
N GLU A 592 8.12 -45.36 1.10
CA GLU A 592 8.74 -46.67 0.86
C GLU A 592 8.07 -47.82 1.62
N ASN A 593 7.61 -47.56 2.85
CA ASN A 593 6.98 -48.57 3.70
C ASN A 593 5.57 -48.97 3.23
N ILE A 594 4.95 -48.20 2.34
CA ILE A 594 3.63 -48.48 1.79
C ILE A 594 3.75 -49.41 0.57
N ILE A 595 4.81 -49.28 -0.23
CA ILE A 595 4.97 -49.95 -1.52
C ILE A 595 4.72 -51.47 -1.46
N PRO A 596 5.25 -52.23 -0.47
CA PRO A 596 5.00 -53.67 -0.35
C PRO A 596 3.56 -54.06 0.02
N HIS A 597 2.71 -53.09 0.34
CA HIS A 597 1.32 -53.29 0.78
C HIS A 597 0.31 -52.70 -0.20
N ILE A 598 0.76 -52.22 -1.36
CA ILE A 598 -0.11 -51.72 -2.41
C ILE A 598 -0.76 -52.91 -3.09
N ARG A 599 -2.09 -52.93 -3.05
CA ARG A 599 -2.90 -53.88 -3.80
C ARG A 599 -2.99 -53.48 -5.26
N CYS A 600 -3.33 -52.21 -5.52
CA CYS A 600 -3.35 -51.65 -6.86
C CYS A 600 -3.25 -50.11 -6.85
N LEU A 601 -2.88 -49.58 -8.02
CA LEU A 601 -2.86 -48.16 -8.34
C LEU A 601 -3.96 -47.89 -9.36
N LYS A 602 -4.79 -46.89 -9.10
CA LYS A 602 -5.83 -46.44 -10.04
C LYS A 602 -5.61 -44.97 -10.37
N ARG A 603 -5.77 -44.63 -11.64
CA ARG A 603 -5.66 -43.26 -12.13
C ARG A 603 -6.99 -42.79 -12.70
N GLN A 604 -7.52 -41.70 -12.15
CA GLN A 604 -8.75 -41.07 -12.64
C GLN A 604 -8.51 -39.57 -12.85
N GLY A 605 -8.16 -39.19 -14.09
CA GLY A 605 -7.76 -37.82 -14.40
C GLY A 605 -6.49 -37.41 -13.63
N ASP A 606 -6.62 -36.39 -12.78
CA ASP A 606 -5.56 -35.84 -11.92
C ASP A 606 -5.51 -36.51 -10.54
N LEU A 607 -6.44 -37.42 -10.24
CA LEU A 607 -6.49 -38.16 -8.98
C LEU A 607 -5.77 -39.50 -9.11
N LEU A 608 -4.93 -39.76 -8.10
CA LEU A 608 -4.29 -41.04 -7.88
C LEU A 608 -4.93 -41.70 -6.66
N ILE A 609 -5.33 -42.96 -6.83
CA ILE A 609 -5.83 -43.78 -5.75
C ILE A 609 -4.85 -44.94 -5.57
N CYS A 610 -4.26 -45.04 -4.39
CA CYS A 610 -3.42 -46.14 -3.98
C CYS A 610 -4.24 -47.00 -3.01
N GLU A 611 -4.63 -48.19 -3.46
CA GLU A 611 -5.39 -49.12 -2.64
C GLU A 611 -4.43 -50.08 -1.92
N LEU A 612 -4.60 -50.23 -0.61
CA LEU A 612 -3.72 -51.06 0.21
C LEU A 612 -4.38 -52.39 0.55
N GLU A 613 -3.59 -53.45 0.67
CA GLU A 613 -4.04 -54.76 1.13
C GLU A 613 -4.47 -54.74 2.60
N ARG A 614 -3.90 -53.81 3.38
CA ARG A 614 -4.18 -53.59 4.80
C ARG A 614 -3.88 -52.14 5.17
N GLU A 615 -4.39 -51.70 6.30
CA GLU A 615 -4.09 -50.37 6.83
C GLU A 615 -2.61 -50.29 7.25
N VAL A 616 -1.89 -49.28 6.73
CA VAL A 616 -0.48 -49.03 7.02
C VAL A 616 -0.29 -47.53 7.22
N ILE A 617 0.32 -47.15 8.33
CA ILE A 617 0.65 -45.74 8.60
C ILE A 617 1.85 -45.34 7.71
N PRO A 618 1.73 -44.30 6.86
CA PRO A 618 2.84 -43.80 6.04
C PRO A 618 4.04 -43.38 6.88
N ARG A 619 5.25 -43.85 6.55
CA ARG A 619 6.52 -43.50 7.22
C ARG A 619 7.68 -43.44 6.22
N GLY A 620 8.66 -42.57 6.48
CA GLY A 620 9.82 -42.39 5.62
C GLY A 620 9.58 -41.38 4.48
N PHE A 621 10.57 -41.26 3.59
CA PHE A 621 10.51 -40.32 2.48
C PHE A 621 9.73 -40.92 1.30
N PRO A 622 8.86 -40.13 0.64
CA PRO A 622 8.26 -40.54 -0.63
C PRO A 622 9.36 -40.68 -1.70
N ARG A 623 9.35 -41.80 -2.42
CA ARG A 623 10.22 -41.99 -3.60
C ARG A 623 9.39 -42.29 -4.84
N ALA A 624 9.98 -42.02 -6.00
CA ALA A 624 9.45 -42.47 -7.28
C ALA A 624 9.29 -44.01 -7.29
N LEU A 625 8.20 -44.47 -7.91
CA LEU A 625 8.05 -45.89 -8.23
C LEU A 625 8.97 -46.25 -9.40
N THR A 626 9.50 -47.47 -9.37
CA THR A 626 10.16 -48.07 -10.53
C THR A 626 9.11 -48.45 -11.58
N PRO A 627 9.49 -48.60 -12.87
CA PRO A 627 8.57 -49.10 -13.89
C PRO A 627 7.88 -50.42 -13.51
N SER A 628 8.64 -51.36 -12.92
CA SER A 628 8.10 -52.63 -12.48
C SER A 628 7.04 -52.46 -11.40
N GLU A 629 7.32 -51.66 -10.36
CA GLU A 629 6.35 -51.40 -9.28
C GLU A 629 5.11 -50.69 -9.81
N TYR A 630 5.27 -49.71 -10.71
CA TYR A 630 4.16 -48.95 -11.25
C TYR A 630 3.24 -49.82 -12.12
N PHE A 631 3.77 -50.45 -13.16
CA PHE A 631 2.95 -51.16 -14.14
C PHE A 631 2.43 -52.51 -13.64
N SER A 632 3.10 -53.17 -12.69
CA SER A 632 2.55 -54.40 -12.09
C SER A 632 1.34 -54.13 -11.19
N LEU A 633 1.24 -52.91 -10.64
CA LEU A 633 0.18 -52.52 -9.71
C LEU A 633 -0.92 -51.69 -10.38
N LEU A 634 -0.69 -51.16 -11.58
CA LEU A 634 -1.62 -50.28 -12.27
C LEU A 634 -2.85 -51.04 -12.78
N GLU A 635 -4.02 -50.70 -12.24
CA GLU A 635 -5.31 -51.09 -12.79
C GLU A 635 -5.86 -49.96 -13.66
N VAL A 636 -6.14 -50.27 -14.93
CA VAL A 636 -6.71 -49.32 -15.87
C VAL A 636 -8.15 -49.71 -16.19
N GLU A 637 -9.06 -48.75 -16.07
CA GLU A 637 -10.48 -48.91 -16.35
C GLU A 637 -10.85 -48.10 -17.60
N VAL A 638 -11.73 -48.64 -18.44
CA VAL A 638 -12.23 -47.98 -19.67
C VAL A 638 -13.62 -47.40 -19.44
#